data_AF-A0A6N7A8K5-F1
#
_entry.id   AF-A0A6N7A8K5-F1
#
_cell.length_a   1.000
_cell.length_b   1.000
_cell.length_c   1.000
_cell.angle_alpha   90.00
_cell.angle_beta   90.00
_cell.angle_gamma   90.00
#
_symmetry.space_group_name_H-M   'P 1'
#
loop_
_entity.id
_entity.type
_entity.pdbx_description
1 polymer ?
#
loop_
_entity_poly.entity_id
_entity_poly.type
_entity_poly.pdbx_seq_one_letter_code
_entity_poly.pdbx_strand_id
1 'polypeptide(L)'
;MGNSPSKKLKFWPLVFLLAIVEGALSLASLLLIPREMESGVLFGFSRTRLAIMAALLAALVVLAVLAWLSWRRPDWRLRWLDPAHRPRLYAWLHAAFAAGTLAAGFGLFWLRYWDPERLATLFVRARPPLVFALLVCAQLALWLLFLRTEPRADALRPRRGVYAAGLVVFAAFLTAAVFVALTGLGVTPDTGWWSEPGVPLLGWQVVLAVIGGWLILMLGLNEWIAKHGRLFDLFLGAALWGLAFVVWTNVPLTVLKDSFYAPIQPPYTVPFPYSDAGLYDSSSRMLLLGNGFGRLIPPRPLYIVFLAGLHAVFGNSYAQTVLGQTLALALFPVALYFLGKKFHSRAAGLTVGLLAIFRELTTLWVSSATRVSNSKMFLSDLPNALAAAAFLLLAVGWLSKKERRPFDAFLAGGLFGLLLLLRTQMVFTLGALALAGLFAARCPWRRWLAGAAVFAAGMLLALAPWLARNWAVTGGPSLDDPAQVQMIASLYAAGTPDYTNQGFENMTPAEAVKTVVGVIVHQPGHVARFVTNHFLANEIGALLVLPLVEDFEGLNAPVNLYWLSWDGSLTWQNALVILLYLALMAVGIGAAWKRLGWAGLLPLLFNLFYALSNAVARVSGWRYILPMDWAGYFYFGLGVMELLAGLALIFGGGDSRLFSAPGADPRPAAPKRARFPVRAAGAAALIVLVGSLPVILERAVPPHFPASAPDALAAQLSASPAARSAGVDDAAIQEFLAQPDAVVVTGQLVYPRFFGPGWDLRSANPWPAYARRDYAHMGFLLLAPEGVFHAVLPVESIPQNFPPDQDVILLGYDRGDYLDVRLLLFLSGDTTFSGGSLAEGCGVR
;
A
#
# COMPACT_ATOMS: atom_id res chain seq x y z
N MET A 1 9.80 4.45 58.06
CA MET A 1 8.86 3.31 58.00
C MET A 1 9.65 2.09 57.57
N GLY A 2 9.84 1.12 58.47
CA GLY A 2 10.69 -0.04 58.22
C GLY A 2 10.09 -0.96 57.17
N ASN A 3 10.76 -1.10 56.02
CA ASN A 3 10.38 -2.06 54.99
C ASN A 3 10.70 -3.46 55.49
N SER A 4 9.67 -4.22 55.84
CA SER A 4 9.74 -5.67 55.90
C SER A 4 10.33 -6.19 54.58
N PRO A 5 11.28 -7.14 54.60
CA PRO A 5 11.84 -7.68 53.38
C PRO A 5 10.73 -8.24 52.49
N SER A 6 10.69 -7.77 51.24
CA SER A 6 9.70 -8.21 50.26
C SER A 6 9.64 -9.74 50.23
N LYS A 7 8.46 -10.31 50.56
CA LYS A 7 8.22 -11.77 50.54
C LYS A 7 8.61 -12.41 49.21
N LYS A 8 8.74 -11.63 48.13
CA LYS A 8 9.17 -12.03 46.79
C LYS A 8 10.63 -12.50 46.74
N LEU A 9 11.51 -11.95 47.58
CA LEU A 9 12.95 -12.25 47.55
C LEU A 9 13.25 -13.74 47.82
N LYS A 10 12.37 -14.44 48.54
CA LYS A 10 12.55 -15.88 48.84
C LYS A 10 12.57 -16.77 47.60
N PHE A 11 12.13 -16.28 46.44
CA PHE A 11 12.03 -17.04 45.20
C PHE A 11 13.27 -16.92 44.29
N TRP A 12 14.27 -16.10 44.64
CA TRP A 12 15.55 -16.06 43.91
C TRP A 12 16.20 -17.43 43.66
N PRO A 13 16.19 -18.40 44.61
CA PRO A 13 16.74 -19.72 44.34
C PRO A 13 16.01 -20.47 43.23
N LEU A 14 14.69 -20.29 43.08
CA LEU A 14 13.93 -20.89 41.99
C LEU A 14 14.29 -20.29 40.64
N VAL A 15 14.52 -18.97 40.59
CA VAL A 15 14.98 -18.26 39.38
C VAL A 15 16.34 -18.81 38.92
N PHE A 16 17.29 -18.98 39.84
CA PHE A 16 18.58 -19.56 39.51
C PHE A 16 18.47 -21.05 39.14
N LEU A 17 17.61 -21.82 39.82
CA LEU A 17 17.40 -23.23 39.49
C LEU A 17 16.78 -23.41 38.09
N LEU A 18 15.84 -22.56 37.70
CA LEU A 18 15.28 -22.56 36.35
C LEU A 18 16.36 -22.25 35.30
N ALA A 19 17.20 -21.25 35.54
CA ALA A 19 18.34 -20.95 34.67
C ALA A 19 19.34 -22.11 34.59
N ILE A 20 19.56 -22.87 35.67
CA ILE A 20 20.39 -24.09 35.64
C ILE A 20 19.76 -25.15 34.74
N VAL A 21 18.44 -25.37 34.83
CA VAL A 21 17.72 -26.31 33.97
C VAL A 21 17.83 -25.90 32.50
N GLU A 22 17.61 -24.62 32.18
CA GLU A 22 17.77 -24.09 30.82
C GLU A 22 19.19 -24.27 30.28
N GLY A 23 20.20 -24.02 31.10
CA GLY A 23 21.61 -24.19 30.71
C GLY A 23 22.00 -25.66 30.56
N ALA A 24 21.45 -26.56 31.39
CA ALA A 24 21.64 -28.00 31.26
C ALA A 24 20.98 -28.54 29.97
N LEU A 25 19.78 -28.08 29.64
CA LEU A 25 19.10 -28.40 28.37
C LEU A 25 19.89 -27.87 27.16
N SER A 26 20.48 -26.68 27.28
CA SER A 26 21.36 -26.11 26.25
C SER A 26 22.62 -26.95 26.05
N LEU A 27 23.29 -27.35 27.14
CA LEU A 27 24.46 -28.23 27.09
C LEU A 27 24.11 -29.59 26.49
N ALA A 28 22.99 -30.19 26.91
CA ALA A 28 22.49 -31.45 26.36
C ALA A 28 22.19 -31.31 24.85
N SER A 29 21.53 -30.24 24.43
CA SER A 29 21.24 -29.95 23.03
C SER A 29 22.52 -29.85 22.20
N LEU A 30 23.58 -29.25 22.75
CA LEU A 30 24.87 -29.12 22.09
C LEU A 30 25.62 -30.47 21.99
N LEU A 31 25.47 -31.34 22.99
CA LEU A 31 26.02 -32.71 22.99
C LEU A 31 25.31 -33.63 21.98
N LEU A 32 24.02 -33.39 21.71
CA LEU A 32 23.22 -34.15 20.74
C LEU A 32 23.52 -33.81 19.28
N ILE A 33 24.22 -32.69 19.01
CA ILE A 33 24.63 -32.36 17.64
C ILE A 33 25.68 -33.40 17.19
N PRO A 34 25.57 -33.99 15.98
CA PRO A 34 26.52 -34.99 15.48
C PRO A 34 28.00 -34.61 15.67
N ARG A 35 28.81 -35.64 15.98
CA ARG A 35 30.26 -35.50 16.26
C ARG A 35 31.05 -35.38 14.97
N GLU A 36 32.17 -34.68 15.05
CA GLU A 36 33.09 -34.46 13.93
C GLU A 36 34.19 -35.52 13.99
N MET A 37 34.00 -36.66 13.31
CA MET A 37 34.93 -37.80 13.43
C MET A 37 36.32 -37.51 12.85
N GLU A 38 36.43 -36.64 11.84
CA GLU A 38 37.70 -36.32 11.19
C GLU A 38 38.39 -35.04 11.74
N SER A 39 37.62 -34.06 12.24
CA SER A 39 38.12 -32.76 12.75
C SER A 39 38.00 -32.57 14.26
N GLY A 40 37.56 -33.60 14.99
CA GLY A 40 37.39 -33.58 16.44
C GLY A 40 38.72 -33.61 17.19
N VAL A 41 38.89 -32.71 18.17
CA VAL A 41 40.11 -32.62 18.97
C VAL A 41 40.02 -33.48 20.23
N LEU A 42 38.87 -33.48 20.90
CA LEU A 42 38.65 -34.24 22.14
C LEU A 42 37.23 -34.82 22.14
N PHE A 43 37.10 -36.12 22.40
CA PHE A 43 35.83 -36.88 22.37
C PHE A 43 35.00 -36.74 21.08
N GLY A 44 35.64 -36.37 19.95
CA GLY A 44 34.97 -36.12 18.67
C GLY A 44 34.32 -34.74 18.55
N PHE A 45 34.69 -33.77 19.40
CA PHE A 45 34.22 -32.39 19.35
C PHE A 45 35.31 -31.42 18.86
N SER A 46 34.92 -30.41 18.09
CA SER A 46 35.80 -29.30 17.66
C SER A 46 36.21 -28.38 18.82
N ARG A 47 37.34 -27.66 18.65
CA ARG A 47 37.83 -26.67 19.63
C ARG A 47 36.79 -25.62 19.99
N THR A 48 36.04 -25.14 19.00
CA THR A 48 34.96 -24.17 19.17
C THR A 48 33.81 -24.74 20.00
N ARG A 49 33.38 -25.98 19.74
CA ARG A 49 32.33 -26.63 20.54
C ARG A 49 32.78 -26.89 21.97
N LEU A 50 34.02 -27.33 22.19
CA LEU A 50 34.59 -27.51 23.54
C LEU A 50 34.65 -26.18 24.30
N ALA A 51 35.02 -25.08 23.66
CA ALA A 51 35.02 -23.75 24.27
C ALA A 51 33.60 -23.30 24.66
N ILE A 52 32.60 -23.53 23.81
CA ILE A 52 31.18 -23.23 24.11
C ILE A 52 30.69 -24.09 25.29
N MET A 53 31.00 -25.39 25.31
CA MET A 53 30.66 -26.29 26.42
C MET A 53 31.30 -25.84 27.73
N ALA A 54 32.59 -25.49 27.70
CA ALA A 54 33.30 -25.00 28.88
C ALA A 54 32.69 -23.70 29.41
N ALA A 55 32.33 -22.76 28.53
CA ALA A 55 31.65 -21.52 28.90
C ALA A 55 30.27 -21.77 29.52
N LEU A 56 29.46 -22.67 28.94
CA LEU A 56 28.16 -23.06 29.50
C LEU A 56 28.31 -23.74 30.86
N LEU A 57 29.27 -24.65 31.01
CA LEU A 57 29.54 -25.33 32.27
C LEU A 57 29.98 -24.33 33.36
N ALA A 58 30.85 -23.38 33.02
CA ALA A 58 31.25 -22.31 33.93
C ALA A 58 30.05 -21.45 34.35
N ALA A 59 29.17 -21.09 33.42
CA ALA A 59 27.94 -20.35 33.72
C ALA A 59 27.01 -21.14 34.66
N LEU A 60 26.86 -22.45 34.43
CA LEU A 60 26.08 -23.34 35.31
C LEU A 60 26.66 -23.42 36.73
N VAL A 61 27.98 -23.51 36.87
CA VAL A 61 28.65 -23.48 38.18
C VAL A 61 28.37 -22.16 38.89
N VAL A 62 28.48 -21.02 38.20
CA VAL A 62 28.15 -19.71 38.77
C VAL A 62 26.69 -19.65 39.23
N LEU A 63 25.74 -20.10 38.39
CA LEU A 63 24.32 -20.15 38.75
C LEU A 63 24.05 -21.07 39.93
N ALA A 64 24.72 -22.22 40.02
CA ALA A 64 24.62 -23.15 41.16
C ALA A 64 25.12 -22.53 42.47
N VAL A 65 26.26 -21.82 42.42
CA VAL A 65 26.79 -21.07 43.57
C VAL A 65 25.81 -19.97 44.00
N LEU A 66 25.24 -19.21 43.05
CA LEU A 66 24.23 -18.18 43.33
C LEU A 66 22.94 -18.76 43.93
N ALA A 67 22.47 -19.90 43.40
CA ALA A 67 21.32 -20.63 43.94
C ALA A 67 21.59 -21.08 45.38
N TRP A 68 22.74 -21.69 45.64
CA TRP A 68 23.15 -22.16 46.97
C TRP A 68 23.28 -21.01 47.97
N LEU A 69 23.95 -19.91 47.61
CA LEU A 69 24.08 -18.72 48.46
C LEU A 69 22.70 -18.11 48.77
N SER A 70 21.84 -17.97 47.77
CA SER A 70 20.50 -17.40 47.91
C SER A 70 19.57 -18.28 48.77
N TRP A 71 19.77 -19.61 48.73
CA TRP A 71 19.01 -20.57 49.53
C TRP A 71 19.49 -20.62 50.98
N ARG A 72 20.80 -20.73 51.21
CA ARG A 72 21.40 -20.97 52.53
C ARG A 72 21.66 -19.71 53.35
N ARG A 73 21.80 -18.54 52.71
CA ARG A 73 22.16 -17.27 53.39
C ARG A 73 21.12 -16.18 53.12
N PRO A 74 20.04 -16.10 53.93
CA PRO A 74 19.01 -15.07 53.80
C PRO A 74 19.59 -13.64 53.85
N ASP A 75 20.58 -13.40 54.70
CA ASP A 75 21.22 -12.07 54.85
C ASP A 75 21.99 -11.66 53.59
N TRP A 76 22.66 -12.61 52.95
CA TRP A 76 23.36 -12.36 51.68
C TRP A 76 22.35 -11.97 50.59
N ARG A 77 21.23 -12.68 50.51
CA ARG A 77 20.14 -12.39 49.58
C ARG A 77 19.54 -11.01 49.81
N LEU A 78 19.31 -10.62 51.05
CA LEU A 78 18.81 -9.28 51.38
C LEU A 78 19.80 -8.18 51.01
N ARG A 79 21.08 -8.38 51.31
CA ARG A 79 22.12 -7.37 51.06
C ARG A 79 22.42 -7.17 49.57
N TRP A 80 22.43 -8.25 48.79
CA TRP A 80 22.90 -8.21 47.40
C TRP A 80 21.78 -8.31 46.37
N LEU A 81 20.68 -9.02 46.66
CA LEU A 81 19.60 -9.34 45.72
C LEU A 81 18.30 -8.55 45.91
N ASP A 82 18.27 -7.60 46.84
CA ASP A 82 17.15 -6.69 47.05
C ASP A 82 17.33 -5.38 46.26
N PRO A 83 16.46 -5.08 45.29
CA PRO A 83 16.50 -3.82 44.53
C PRO A 83 16.42 -2.56 45.40
N ALA A 84 15.83 -2.64 46.61
CA ALA A 84 15.70 -1.50 47.50
C ALA A 84 17.06 -0.93 47.95
N HIS A 85 18.09 -1.79 48.06
CA HIS A 85 19.42 -1.36 48.49
C HIS A 85 20.21 -0.67 47.36
N ARG A 86 19.94 -1.01 46.09
CA ARG A 86 20.68 -0.48 44.93
C ARG A 86 19.76 -0.25 43.72
N PRO A 87 18.77 0.66 43.81
CA PRO A 87 17.72 0.79 42.80
C PRO A 87 18.24 1.14 41.40
N ARG A 88 19.30 1.96 41.30
CA ARG A 88 19.92 2.31 40.01
C ARG A 88 20.61 1.12 39.34
N LEU A 89 21.35 0.31 40.10
CA LEU A 89 22.00 -0.90 39.59
C LEU A 89 20.96 -1.88 39.05
N TYR A 90 19.90 -2.11 39.83
CA TYR A 90 18.83 -3.03 39.44
C TYR A 90 18.01 -2.52 38.24
N ALA A 91 17.88 -1.20 38.08
CA ALA A 91 17.32 -0.61 36.88
C ALA A 91 18.19 -0.85 35.64
N TRP A 92 19.50 -0.68 35.79
CA TRP A 92 20.46 -0.95 34.73
C TRP A 92 20.51 -2.45 34.37
N LEU A 93 20.55 -3.34 35.36
CA LEU A 93 20.51 -4.80 35.15
C LEU A 93 19.25 -5.24 34.41
N HIS A 94 18.08 -4.71 34.79
CA HIS A 94 16.85 -4.96 34.05
C HIS A 94 16.98 -4.55 32.58
N ALA A 95 17.48 -3.35 32.30
CA ALA A 95 17.67 -2.87 30.93
C ALA A 95 18.71 -3.71 30.17
N ALA A 96 19.81 -4.09 30.82
CA ALA A 96 20.85 -4.92 30.24
C ALA A 96 20.35 -6.32 29.87
N PHE A 97 19.58 -6.97 30.77
CA PHE A 97 18.96 -8.27 30.46
C PHE A 97 17.87 -8.15 29.39
N ALA A 98 17.06 -7.09 29.39
CA ALA A 98 16.10 -6.86 28.31
C ALA A 98 16.81 -6.68 26.95
N ALA A 99 17.91 -5.93 26.91
CA ALA A 99 18.75 -5.78 25.72
C ALA A 99 19.42 -7.10 25.31
N GLY A 100 19.87 -7.91 26.29
CA GLY A 100 20.41 -9.24 26.06
C GLY A 100 19.41 -10.19 25.41
N THR A 101 18.13 -10.14 25.82
CA THR A 101 17.04 -10.88 25.19
C THR A 101 16.89 -10.49 23.72
N LEU A 102 16.84 -9.19 23.42
CA LEU A 102 16.73 -8.70 22.04
C LEU A 102 17.96 -9.07 21.21
N ALA A 103 19.16 -8.94 21.76
CA ALA A 103 20.42 -9.29 21.09
C ALA A 103 20.52 -10.78 20.79
N ALA A 104 20.15 -11.65 21.74
CA ALA A 104 20.14 -13.10 21.53
C ALA A 104 19.08 -13.53 20.51
N GLY A 105 17.88 -12.94 20.57
CA GLY A 105 16.81 -13.18 19.60
C GLY A 105 17.20 -12.71 18.19
N PHE A 106 17.77 -11.52 18.09
CA PHE A 106 18.31 -10.99 16.83
C PHE A 106 19.45 -11.87 16.31
N GLY A 107 20.37 -12.32 17.18
CA GLY A 107 21.44 -13.24 16.81
C GLY A 107 20.92 -14.56 16.25
N LEU A 108 19.91 -15.16 16.87
CA LEU A 108 19.24 -16.37 16.36
C LEU A 108 18.58 -16.12 15.00
N PHE A 109 17.85 -15.01 14.85
CA PHE A 109 17.19 -14.64 13.60
C PHE A 109 18.19 -14.40 12.48
N TRP A 110 19.22 -13.58 12.75
CA TRP A 110 20.24 -13.20 11.78
C TRP A 110 21.04 -14.41 11.32
N LEU A 111 21.52 -15.26 12.24
CA LEU A 111 22.27 -16.47 11.90
C LEU A 111 21.44 -17.46 11.09
N ARG A 112 20.12 -17.53 11.33
CA ARG A 112 19.24 -18.45 10.60
C ARG A 112 18.89 -17.92 9.20
N TYR A 113 18.64 -16.61 9.06
CA TYR A 113 17.94 -16.07 7.90
C TYR A 113 18.73 -15.07 7.06
N TRP A 114 19.91 -14.59 7.48
CA TRP A 114 20.72 -13.71 6.63
C TRP A 114 21.26 -14.45 5.41
N ASP A 115 21.92 -15.59 5.63
CA ASP A 115 22.46 -16.46 4.60
C ASP A 115 22.37 -17.91 5.12
N PRO A 116 21.18 -18.53 5.02
CA PRO A 116 20.89 -19.79 5.70
C PRO A 116 21.83 -20.91 5.28
N GLU A 117 22.21 -20.98 4.00
CA GLU A 117 23.10 -22.01 3.46
C GLU A 117 24.49 -21.89 4.06
N ARG A 118 25.08 -20.67 4.02
CA ARG A 118 26.42 -20.44 4.53
C ARG A 118 26.50 -20.51 6.05
N LEU A 119 25.48 -20.02 6.74
CA LEU A 119 25.47 -19.89 8.20
C LEU A 119 24.87 -21.12 8.90
N ALA A 120 24.32 -22.11 8.20
CA ALA A 120 23.68 -23.29 8.79
C ALA A 120 24.54 -23.99 9.86
N THR A 121 25.81 -24.25 9.54
CA THR A 121 26.74 -24.94 10.46
C THR A 121 27.03 -24.13 11.72
N LEU A 122 27.18 -22.81 11.58
CA LEU A 122 27.35 -21.89 12.69
C LEU A 122 26.06 -21.78 13.52
N PHE A 123 24.91 -21.66 12.87
CA PHE A 123 23.60 -21.56 13.52
C PHE A 123 23.31 -22.79 14.36
N VAL A 124 23.52 -24.01 13.84
CA VAL A 124 23.28 -25.25 14.60
C VAL A 124 24.11 -25.29 15.89
N ARG A 125 25.36 -24.80 15.86
CA ARG A 125 26.26 -24.76 17.03
C ARG A 125 25.97 -23.58 17.98
N ALA A 126 25.59 -22.43 17.44
CA ALA A 126 25.30 -21.21 18.21
C ALA A 126 23.88 -21.20 18.79
N ARG A 127 22.95 -21.97 18.21
CA ARG A 127 21.55 -22.01 18.64
C ARG A 127 21.39 -22.40 20.11
N PRO A 128 21.97 -23.51 20.63
CA PRO A 128 21.81 -23.85 22.03
C PRO A 128 22.25 -22.74 23.01
N PRO A 129 23.47 -22.17 22.93
CA PRO A 129 23.88 -21.12 23.87
C PRO A 129 23.12 -19.80 23.66
N LEU A 130 22.71 -19.46 22.44
CA LEU A 130 21.90 -18.26 22.19
C LEU A 130 20.46 -18.40 22.71
N VAL A 131 19.84 -19.58 22.57
CA VAL A 131 18.53 -19.87 23.18
C VAL A 131 18.63 -19.81 24.70
N PHE A 132 19.70 -20.35 25.29
CA PHE A 132 19.97 -20.22 26.72
C PHE A 132 20.09 -18.76 27.15
N ALA A 133 20.91 -17.97 26.44
CA ALA A 133 21.06 -16.54 26.71
C ALA A 133 19.72 -15.79 26.58
N LEU A 134 18.94 -16.08 25.55
CA LEU A 134 17.60 -15.52 25.33
C LEU A 134 16.68 -15.78 26.52
N LEU A 135 16.56 -17.05 26.94
CA LEU A 135 15.67 -17.45 28.03
C LEU A 135 16.09 -16.85 29.37
N VAL A 136 17.37 -16.98 29.74
CA VAL A 136 17.87 -16.44 31.01
C VAL A 136 17.77 -14.92 31.06
N CYS A 137 18.11 -14.23 29.97
CA CYS A 137 17.97 -12.78 29.90
C CYS A 137 16.50 -12.35 29.99
N ALA A 138 15.58 -13.04 29.32
CA ALA A 138 14.15 -12.75 29.39
C ALA A 138 13.62 -12.98 30.82
N GLN A 139 13.97 -14.12 31.41
CA GLN A 139 13.60 -14.50 32.76
C GLN A 139 14.10 -13.47 33.78
N LEU A 140 15.38 -13.09 33.72
CA LEU A 140 15.96 -12.11 34.65
C LEU A 140 15.39 -10.71 34.42
N ALA A 141 15.15 -10.29 33.18
CA ALA A 141 14.49 -9.02 32.90
C ALA A 141 13.08 -8.98 33.53
N LEU A 142 12.26 -10.00 33.31
CA LEU A 142 10.92 -10.09 33.89
C LEU A 142 10.94 -10.19 35.41
N TRP A 143 11.85 -10.98 35.98
CA TRP A 143 11.99 -11.11 37.42
C TRP A 143 12.42 -9.81 38.10
N LEU A 144 13.39 -9.10 37.52
CA LEU A 144 13.82 -7.80 38.02
C LEU A 144 12.72 -6.75 37.89
N LEU A 145 11.93 -6.78 36.82
CA LEU A 145 10.75 -5.92 36.69
C LEU A 145 9.75 -6.21 37.81
N PHE A 146 9.43 -7.47 38.05
CA PHE A 146 8.50 -7.93 39.10
C PHE A 146 8.99 -7.64 40.53
N LEU A 147 10.30 -7.59 40.76
CA LEU A 147 10.86 -7.19 42.05
C LEU A 147 10.85 -5.68 42.25
N ARG A 148 11.13 -4.90 41.19
CA ARG A 148 11.18 -3.43 41.24
C ARG A 148 9.79 -2.79 41.27
N THR A 149 8.78 -3.51 40.79
CA THR A 149 7.41 -3.01 40.67
C THR A 149 6.45 -3.96 41.38
N GLU A 150 5.31 -3.43 41.81
CA GLU A 150 4.21 -4.27 42.29
C GLU A 150 3.19 -4.37 41.15
N PRO A 151 3.00 -5.56 40.56
CA PRO A 151 2.00 -5.73 39.51
C PRO A 151 0.61 -5.37 40.02
N ARG A 152 -0.03 -4.42 39.34
CA ARG A 152 -1.35 -3.92 39.68
C ARG A 152 -2.35 -4.32 38.61
N ALA A 153 -2.94 -5.51 38.75
CA ALA A 153 -3.97 -5.97 37.81
C ALA A 153 -5.21 -5.04 37.80
N ASP A 154 -5.46 -4.37 38.93
CA ASP A 154 -6.47 -3.33 39.06
C ASP A 154 -6.20 -2.09 38.19
N ALA A 155 -4.95 -1.88 37.73
CA ALA A 155 -4.60 -0.83 36.77
C ALA A 155 -5.30 -1.01 35.41
N LEU A 156 -5.78 -2.21 35.09
CA LEU A 156 -6.58 -2.48 33.88
C LEU A 156 -8.07 -2.20 34.06
N ARG A 157 -8.57 -1.94 35.28
CA ARG A 157 -10.00 -1.68 35.53
C ARG A 157 -10.55 -0.53 34.67
N PRO A 158 -9.85 0.61 34.48
CA PRO A 158 -10.31 1.68 33.57
C PRO A 158 -10.44 1.22 32.11
N ARG A 159 -9.73 0.16 31.72
CA ARG A 159 -9.71 -0.41 30.37
C ARG A 159 -10.72 -1.53 30.16
N ARG A 160 -11.47 -1.96 31.19
CA ARG A 160 -12.49 -3.01 31.06
C ARG A 160 -13.47 -2.76 29.91
N GLY A 161 -13.83 -1.50 29.69
CA GLY A 161 -14.71 -1.12 28.58
C GLY A 161 -14.11 -1.40 27.20
N VAL A 162 -12.79 -1.23 27.03
CA VAL A 162 -12.07 -1.51 25.77
C VAL A 162 -12.15 -3.00 25.45
N TYR A 163 -11.79 -3.84 26.41
CA TYR A 163 -11.79 -5.29 26.24
C TYR A 163 -13.21 -5.86 26.09
N ALA A 164 -14.20 -5.30 26.79
CA ALA A 164 -15.60 -5.71 26.61
C ALA A 164 -16.12 -5.39 25.19
N ALA A 165 -15.79 -4.21 24.66
CA ALA A 165 -16.11 -3.86 23.27
C ALA A 165 -15.36 -4.77 22.28
N GLY A 166 -14.07 -5.04 22.56
CA GLY A 166 -13.27 -5.96 21.76
C GLY A 166 -13.84 -7.38 21.75
N LEU A 167 -14.36 -7.90 22.87
CA LEU A 167 -14.99 -9.22 22.90
C LEU A 167 -16.23 -9.31 21.99
N VAL A 168 -17.06 -8.26 21.95
CA VAL A 168 -18.23 -8.20 21.06
C VAL A 168 -17.79 -8.21 19.59
N VAL A 169 -16.77 -7.42 19.25
CA VAL A 169 -16.22 -7.37 17.89
C VAL A 169 -15.59 -8.71 17.51
N PHE A 170 -14.86 -9.34 18.43
CA PHE A 170 -14.26 -10.66 18.20
C PHE A 170 -15.33 -11.73 17.96
N ALA A 171 -16.43 -11.70 18.71
CA ALA A 171 -17.56 -12.59 18.46
C ALA A 171 -18.17 -12.36 17.07
N ALA A 172 -18.29 -11.11 16.60
CA ALA A 172 -18.75 -10.81 15.25
C ALA A 172 -17.79 -11.35 14.18
N PHE A 173 -16.48 -11.19 14.37
CA PHE A 173 -15.47 -11.76 13.47
C PHE A 173 -15.50 -13.29 13.45
N LEU A 174 -15.67 -13.94 14.60
CA LEU A 174 -15.82 -15.39 14.66
C LEU A 174 -17.05 -15.87 13.89
N THR A 175 -18.18 -15.18 14.05
CA THR A 175 -19.41 -15.49 13.29
C THR A 175 -19.18 -15.35 11.79
N ALA A 176 -18.50 -14.28 11.35
CA ALA A 176 -18.17 -14.09 9.94
C ALA A 176 -17.19 -15.16 9.42
N ALA A 177 -16.16 -15.51 10.20
CA ALA A 177 -15.21 -16.57 9.84
C ALA A 177 -15.87 -17.95 9.74
N VAL A 178 -16.76 -18.28 10.68
CA VAL A 178 -17.57 -19.51 10.62
C VAL A 178 -18.50 -19.49 9.41
N PHE A 179 -19.13 -18.36 9.10
CA PHE A 179 -19.97 -18.22 7.91
C PHE A 179 -19.18 -18.47 6.62
N VAL A 180 -17.99 -17.88 6.47
CA VAL A 180 -17.08 -18.12 5.34
C VAL A 180 -16.71 -19.60 5.27
N ALA A 181 -16.28 -20.19 6.38
CA ALA A 181 -15.87 -21.60 6.44
C ALA A 181 -16.99 -22.58 6.07
N LEU A 182 -18.24 -22.29 6.44
CA LEU A 182 -19.40 -23.13 6.13
C LEU A 182 -19.92 -22.95 4.70
N THR A 183 -19.78 -21.75 4.11
CA THR A 183 -20.39 -21.42 2.80
C THR A 183 -19.40 -21.45 1.63
N GLY A 184 -18.10 -21.30 1.90
CA GLY A 184 -17.06 -21.07 0.89
C GLY A 184 -17.12 -19.68 0.23
N LEU A 185 -18.05 -18.80 0.64
CA LEU A 185 -18.15 -17.45 0.10
C LEU A 185 -16.96 -16.59 0.57
N GLY A 186 -16.36 -15.86 -0.36
CA GLY A 186 -15.14 -15.07 -0.17
C GLY A 186 -13.86 -15.81 -0.51
N VAL A 187 -13.95 -17.12 -0.76
CA VAL A 187 -12.80 -17.99 -0.98
C VAL A 187 -12.92 -18.72 -2.32
N THR A 188 -14.11 -19.23 -2.64
CA THR A 188 -14.38 -19.87 -3.92
C THR A 188 -14.44 -18.82 -5.04
N PRO A 189 -13.56 -18.88 -6.06
CA PRO A 189 -13.53 -17.90 -7.13
C PRO A 189 -14.85 -17.81 -7.89
N ASP A 190 -15.31 -16.58 -8.16
CA ASP A 190 -16.43 -16.32 -9.06
C ASP A 190 -15.99 -16.36 -10.53
N THR A 191 -16.93 -16.58 -11.44
CA THR A 191 -16.68 -16.49 -12.90
C THR A 191 -16.48 -15.05 -13.37
N GLY A 192 -17.01 -14.07 -12.61
CA GLY A 192 -16.77 -12.65 -12.82
C GLY A 192 -15.48 -12.19 -12.14
N TRP A 193 -14.74 -11.31 -12.82
CA TRP A 193 -13.44 -10.72 -12.46
C TRP A 193 -12.94 -10.92 -11.01
N TRP A 194 -12.32 -12.08 -10.79
CA TRP A 194 -11.67 -12.47 -9.54
C TRP A 194 -10.16 -12.33 -9.68
N SER A 195 -9.60 -11.20 -9.21
CA SER A 195 -8.16 -10.90 -9.35
C SER A 195 -7.33 -11.52 -8.22
N GLU A 196 -6.01 -11.44 -8.35
CA GLU A 196 -5.04 -11.93 -7.37
C GLU A 196 -5.28 -11.37 -5.96
N PRO A 197 -5.02 -12.19 -4.92
CA PRO A 197 -5.07 -11.75 -3.53
C PRO A 197 -4.03 -10.68 -3.22
N GLY A 198 -4.24 -10.01 -2.08
CA GLY A 198 -3.34 -8.95 -1.62
C GLY A 198 -1.93 -9.41 -1.30
N VAL A 199 -0.94 -8.53 -1.51
CA VAL A 199 0.45 -8.80 -1.12
C VAL A 199 0.56 -8.72 0.40
N PRO A 200 0.91 -9.82 1.10
CA PRO A 200 1.08 -9.83 2.53
C PRO A 200 2.37 -9.11 2.95
N LEU A 201 2.36 -8.57 4.16
CA LEU A 201 3.57 -8.27 4.91
C LEU A 201 4.35 -9.55 5.20
N LEU A 202 5.66 -9.45 5.40
CA LEU A 202 6.45 -10.59 5.88
C LEU A 202 6.41 -10.65 7.41
N GLY A 203 6.43 -11.85 8.00
CA GLY A 203 6.32 -12.03 9.46
C GLY A 203 7.35 -11.21 10.25
N TRP A 204 8.59 -11.15 9.78
CA TRP A 204 9.64 -10.36 10.42
C TRP A 204 9.41 -8.85 10.33
N GLN A 205 8.78 -8.36 9.24
CA GLN A 205 8.42 -6.94 9.09
C GLN A 205 7.37 -6.53 10.12
N VAL A 206 6.38 -7.40 10.37
CA VAL A 206 5.36 -7.18 11.42
C VAL A 206 6.03 -7.08 12.79
N VAL A 207 6.93 -8.01 13.11
CA VAL A 207 7.68 -8.00 14.38
C VAL A 207 8.50 -6.73 14.54
N LEU A 208 9.23 -6.29 13.50
CA LEU A 208 10.01 -5.05 13.54
C LEU A 208 9.12 -3.82 13.77
N ALA A 209 7.97 -3.74 13.12
CA ALA A 209 7.02 -2.65 13.33
C ALA A 209 6.50 -2.60 14.78
N VAL A 210 6.19 -3.77 15.36
CA VAL A 210 5.78 -3.90 16.77
C VAL A 210 6.90 -3.51 17.73
N ILE A 211 8.14 -3.94 17.47
CA ILE A 211 9.31 -3.53 18.28
C ILE A 211 9.50 -2.01 18.21
N GLY A 212 9.43 -1.41 17.02
CA GLY A 212 9.52 0.04 16.86
C GLY A 212 8.44 0.78 17.66
N GLY A 213 7.18 0.33 17.55
CA GLY A 213 6.07 0.85 18.34
C GLY A 213 6.30 0.73 19.85
N TRP A 214 6.76 -0.44 20.31
CA TRP A 214 7.06 -0.68 21.71
C TRP A 214 8.19 0.21 22.24
N LEU A 215 9.25 0.45 21.45
CA LEU A 215 10.32 1.37 21.82
C LEU A 215 9.79 2.80 21.99
N ILE A 216 8.91 3.27 21.10
CA ILE A 216 8.25 4.58 21.26
C ILE A 216 7.31 4.60 22.46
N LEU A 217 6.62 3.50 22.76
CA LEU A 217 5.78 3.39 23.96
C LEU A 217 6.61 3.58 25.23
N MET A 218 7.79 2.93 25.29
CA MET A 218 8.72 3.06 26.41
C MET A 218 9.33 4.46 26.49
N LEU A 219 9.75 5.04 25.36
CA LEU A 219 10.24 6.43 25.30
C LEU A 219 9.17 7.44 25.72
N GLY A 220 7.90 7.19 25.40
CA GLY A 220 6.76 8.03 25.79
C GLY A 220 6.56 8.16 27.31
N LEU A 221 7.20 7.31 28.11
CA LEU A 221 7.23 7.44 29.57
C LEU A 221 8.18 8.56 30.06
N ASN A 222 9.05 9.07 29.19
CA ASN A 222 10.00 10.14 29.47
C ASN A 222 9.31 11.52 29.50
N GLU A 223 9.58 12.30 30.55
CA GLU A 223 8.99 13.62 30.77
C GLU A 223 9.39 14.65 29.71
N TRP A 224 10.60 14.55 29.14
CA TRP A 224 11.04 15.45 28.08
C TRP A 224 10.19 15.30 26.81
N ILE A 225 9.85 14.06 26.44
CA ILE A 225 9.00 13.74 25.29
C ILE A 225 7.58 14.21 25.54
N ALA A 226 7.06 14.04 26.75
CA ALA A 226 5.76 14.58 27.13
C ALA A 226 5.71 16.11 26.99
N LYS A 227 6.77 16.82 27.42
CA LYS A 227 6.87 18.28 27.34
C LYS A 227 6.98 18.80 25.90
N HIS A 228 7.75 18.13 25.03
CA HIS A 228 7.99 18.55 23.64
C HIS A 228 7.18 17.75 22.60
N GLY A 229 6.02 17.23 23.01
CA GLY A 229 5.26 16.25 22.23
C GLY A 229 4.99 16.65 20.78
N ARG A 230 4.63 17.91 20.50
CA ARG A 230 4.34 18.38 19.13
C ARG A 230 5.57 18.33 18.22
N LEU A 231 6.73 18.78 18.70
CA LEU A 231 7.98 18.73 17.92
C LEU A 231 8.40 17.27 17.68
N PHE A 232 8.25 16.42 18.71
CA PHE A 232 8.49 15.00 18.58
C PHE A 232 7.55 14.31 17.57
N ASP A 233 6.29 14.74 17.50
CA ASP A 233 5.32 14.25 16.52
C ASP A 233 5.70 14.65 15.08
N LEU A 234 6.19 15.87 14.88
CA LEU A 234 6.71 16.33 13.58
C LEU A 234 7.98 15.58 13.20
N PHE A 235 8.88 15.36 14.16
CA PHE A 235 10.08 14.56 13.95
C PHE A 235 9.74 13.11 13.54
N LEU A 236 8.83 12.44 14.26
CA LEU A 236 8.41 11.08 13.90
C LEU A 236 7.74 11.04 12.52
N GLY A 237 6.90 12.04 12.19
CA GLY A 237 6.32 12.17 10.85
C GLY A 237 7.38 12.34 9.76
N ALA A 238 8.35 13.24 9.97
CA ALA A 238 9.45 13.46 9.02
C ALA A 238 10.39 12.26 8.91
N ALA A 239 10.66 11.57 10.01
CA ALA A 239 11.47 10.35 10.03
C ALA A 239 10.78 9.20 9.28
N LEU A 240 9.47 9.01 9.46
CA LEU A 240 8.69 8.04 8.68
C LEU A 240 8.67 8.37 7.19
N TRP A 241 8.47 9.65 6.85
CA TRP A 241 8.51 10.11 5.46
C TRP A 241 9.87 9.85 4.81
N GLY A 242 10.95 10.25 5.48
CA GLY A 242 12.32 10.03 5.00
C GLY A 242 12.65 8.55 4.89
N LEU A 243 12.26 7.73 5.88
CA LEU A 243 12.44 6.29 5.85
C LEU A 243 11.68 5.66 4.67
N ALA A 244 10.40 6.00 4.47
CA ALA A 244 9.60 5.51 3.35
C ALA A 244 10.23 5.87 2.01
N PHE A 245 10.56 7.15 1.82
CA PHE A 245 11.17 7.64 0.59
C PHE A 245 12.51 6.95 0.28
N VAL A 246 13.39 6.81 1.28
CA VAL A 246 14.68 6.13 1.13
C VAL A 246 14.49 4.64 0.84
N VAL A 247 13.66 3.93 1.60
CA VAL A 247 13.45 2.49 1.43
C VAL A 247 12.85 2.18 0.05
N TRP A 248 11.81 2.92 -0.35
CA TRP A 248 11.14 2.67 -1.63
C TRP A 248 12.01 3.07 -2.83
N THR A 249 12.73 4.18 -2.74
CA THR A 249 13.60 4.64 -3.85
C THR A 249 14.78 3.70 -4.06
N ASN A 250 15.34 3.11 -2.99
CA ASN A 250 16.45 2.16 -3.07
C ASN A 250 16.12 0.83 -3.77
N VAL A 251 14.85 0.49 -3.97
CA VAL A 251 14.49 -0.67 -4.80
C VAL A 251 14.75 -0.32 -6.27
N PRO A 252 15.59 -1.04 -7.03
CA PRO A 252 15.91 -0.63 -8.41
C PRO A 252 14.70 -0.77 -9.34
N LEU A 253 14.62 0.03 -10.41
CA LEU A 253 13.53 -0.06 -11.40
C LEU A 253 13.52 -1.38 -12.16
N THR A 254 14.62 -2.15 -12.13
CA THR A 254 14.71 -3.49 -12.72
C THR A 254 13.74 -4.48 -12.07
N VAL A 255 13.20 -4.21 -10.87
CA VAL A 255 12.10 -5.01 -10.30
C VAL A 255 10.82 -4.94 -11.12
N LEU A 256 10.71 -3.99 -12.06
CA LEU A 256 9.58 -3.85 -12.98
C LEU A 256 9.79 -4.58 -14.31
N LYS A 257 10.90 -5.30 -14.50
CA LYS A 257 11.28 -5.94 -15.77
C LYS A 257 10.11 -6.71 -16.41
N ASP A 258 9.49 -7.59 -15.64
CA ASP A 258 8.37 -8.44 -16.10
C ASP A 258 7.02 -7.98 -15.51
N SER A 259 6.94 -6.73 -15.05
CA SER A 259 5.71 -6.14 -14.52
C SER A 259 4.63 -6.05 -15.59
N PHE A 260 3.38 -6.31 -15.21
CA PHE A 260 2.23 -6.12 -16.08
C PHE A 260 2.01 -4.64 -16.46
N TYR A 261 2.22 -3.68 -15.55
CA TYR A 261 1.87 -2.27 -15.79
C TYR A 261 3.02 -1.42 -16.32
N ALA A 262 4.26 -1.91 -16.23
CA ALA A 262 5.42 -1.17 -16.70
C ALA A 262 6.60 -2.10 -17.09
N PRO A 263 6.38 -3.04 -18.02
CA PRO A 263 7.41 -3.99 -18.41
C PRO A 263 8.60 -3.28 -19.10
N ILE A 264 9.80 -3.83 -18.93
CA ILE A 264 10.99 -3.42 -19.67
C ILE A 264 11.07 -4.28 -20.93
N GLN A 265 11.12 -3.64 -22.09
CA GLN A 265 11.25 -4.32 -23.38
C GLN A 265 12.36 -3.69 -24.22
N PRO A 266 13.08 -4.48 -25.04
CA PRO A 266 14.06 -3.95 -25.99
C PRO A 266 13.44 -2.87 -26.91
N PRO A 267 14.25 -1.95 -27.46
CA PRO A 267 15.69 -1.78 -27.25
C PRO A 267 16.07 -1.18 -25.89
N TYR A 268 15.11 -0.82 -25.05
CA TYR A 268 15.37 -0.04 -23.85
C TYR A 268 15.54 -0.90 -22.59
N THR A 269 16.27 -0.36 -21.63
CA THR A 269 16.44 -0.93 -20.29
C THR A 269 15.64 -0.18 -19.23
N VAL A 270 14.75 0.72 -19.66
CA VAL A 270 13.86 1.48 -18.78
C VAL A 270 12.44 0.94 -18.90
N PRO A 271 11.67 0.96 -17.81
CA PRO A 271 10.27 0.54 -17.85
C PRO A 271 9.44 1.59 -18.58
N PHE A 272 8.59 1.14 -19.51
CA PHE A 272 7.57 1.97 -20.12
C PHE A 272 6.19 1.59 -19.61
N PRO A 273 5.33 2.57 -19.27
CA PRO A 273 4.00 2.30 -18.76
C PRO A 273 3.13 1.58 -19.82
N TYR A 274 2.24 0.72 -19.34
CA TYR A 274 1.35 -0.10 -20.14
C TYR A 274 0.02 -0.31 -19.42
N SER A 275 -1.04 -0.70 -20.15
CA SER A 275 -2.40 -0.85 -19.62
C SER A 275 -2.85 0.45 -18.93
N ASP A 276 -3.43 0.40 -17.73
CA ASP A 276 -3.92 1.59 -17.02
C ASP A 276 -2.82 2.62 -16.74
N ALA A 277 -1.59 2.15 -16.45
CA ALA A 277 -0.47 3.06 -16.25
C ALA A 277 -0.12 3.80 -17.54
N GLY A 278 -0.14 3.10 -18.68
CA GLY A 278 0.06 3.70 -19.99
C GLY A 278 -1.06 4.67 -20.36
N LEU A 279 -2.31 4.35 -20.00
CA LEU A 279 -3.48 5.19 -20.26
C LEU A 279 -3.44 6.50 -19.48
N TYR A 280 -3.15 6.44 -18.16
CA TYR A 280 -3.03 7.66 -17.36
C TYR A 280 -1.86 8.53 -17.83
N ASP A 281 -0.74 7.91 -18.18
CA ASP A 281 0.45 8.62 -18.63
C ASP A 281 0.26 9.23 -20.02
N SER A 282 -0.30 8.49 -20.99
CA SER A 282 -0.59 9.02 -22.33
C SER A 282 -1.57 10.18 -22.28
N SER A 283 -2.61 10.11 -21.45
CA SER A 283 -3.54 11.24 -21.27
C SER A 283 -2.87 12.44 -20.59
N SER A 284 -1.90 12.21 -19.70
CA SER A 284 -1.15 13.29 -19.06
C SER A 284 -0.23 14.00 -20.05
N ARG A 285 0.34 13.26 -21.00
CA ARG A 285 1.21 13.78 -22.05
C ARG A 285 0.42 14.47 -23.15
N MET A 286 -0.73 13.92 -23.55
CA MET A 286 -1.68 14.61 -24.43
C MET A 286 -2.06 16.00 -23.88
N LEU A 287 -2.24 16.09 -22.55
CA LEU A 287 -2.55 17.35 -21.88
C LEU A 287 -1.40 18.36 -22.02
N LEU A 288 -0.15 17.90 -21.87
CA LEU A 288 1.04 18.74 -22.04
C LEU A 288 1.33 19.12 -23.49
N LEU A 289 0.85 18.34 -24.45
CA LEU A 289 0.92 18.64 -25.88
C LEU A 289 -0.20 19.59 -26.33
N GLY A 290 -1.10 20.02 -25.44
CA GLY A 290 -2.22 20.92 -25.76
C GLY A 290 -3.38 20.25 -26.50
N ASN A 291 -3.45 18.91 -26.49
CA ASN A 291 -4.47 18.12 -27.18
C ASN A 291 -5.58 17.62 -26.21
N GLY A 292 -5.78 18.34 -25.10
CA GLY A 292 -6.65 17.90 -24.01
C GLY A 292 -6.22 16.54 -23.45
N PHE A 293 -7.16 15.68 -23.08
CA PHE A 293 -6.83 14.37 -22.47
C PHE A 293 -6.68 13.23 -23.48
N GLY A 294 -6.78 13.50 -24.78
CA GLY A 294 -6.83 12.50 -25.85
C GLY A 294 -8.11 11.65 -25.87
N ARG A 295 -9.08 11.96 -25.00
CA ARG A 295 -10.38 11.30 -24.87
C ARG A 295 -11.43 12.29 -24.42
N LEU A 296 -12.69 11.98 -24.70
CA LEU A 296 -13.82 12.84 -24.33
C LEU A 296 -13.93 13.03 -22.82
N ILE A 297 -13.94 11.94 -22.04
CA ILE A 297 -13.89 11.96 -20.58
C ILE A 297 -12.82 10.96 -20.12
N PRO A 298 -11.66 11.42 -19.63
CA PRO A 298 -10.64 10.52 -19.11
C PRO A 298 -11.01 9.99 -17.72
N PRO A 299 -10.53 8.79 -17.35
CA PRO A 299 -10.64 8.32 -15.97
C PRO A 299 -9.64 9.04 -15.06
N ARG A 300 -10.06 9.30 -13.81
CA ARG A 300 -9.19 9.84 -12.74
C ARG A 300 -8.49 11.16 -13.10
N PRO A 301 -9.23 12.20 -13.52
CA PRO A 301 -8.66 13.43 -14.06
C PRO A 301 -7.63 14.09 -13.16
N LEU A 302 -7.82 14.06 -11.83
CA LEU A 302 -6.87 14.68 -10.91
C LEU A 302 -5.54 13.93 -10.83
N TYR A 303 -5.54 12.61 -11.05
CA TYR A 303 -4.31 11.82 -11.10
C TYR A 303 -3.53 12.07 -12.39
N ILE A 304 -4.23 12.18 -13.52
CA ILE A 304 -3.63 12.55 -14.81
C ILE A 304 -2.97 13.93 -14.74
N VAL A 305 -3.65 14.92 -14.15
CA VAL A 305 -3.08 16.25 -13.91
C VAL A 305 -1.84 16.20 -13.01
N PHE A 306 -1.86 15.35 -11.99
CA PHE A 306 -0.69 15.15 -11.12
C PHE A 306 0.51 14.61 -11.91
N LEU A 307 0.31 13.62 -12.79
CA LEU A 307 1.36 13.10 -13.68
C LEU A 307 1.84 14.16 -14.67
N ALA A 308 0.94 14.92 -15.28
CA ALA A 308 1.29 16.02 -16.18
C ALA A 308 2.16 17.07 -15.47
N GLY A 309 1.83 17.40 -14.23
CA GLY A 309 2.67 18.28 -13.39
C GLY A 309 4.06 17.71 -13.13
N LEU A 310 4.20 16.42 -12.89
CA LEU A 310 5.50 15.77 -12.73
C LEU A 310 6.31 15.78 -14.04
N HIS A 311 5.67 15.47 -15.17
CA HIS A 311 6.31 15.54 -16.48
C HIS A 311 6.75 16.96 -16.86
N ALA A 312 5.97 17.98 -16.50
CA ALA A 312 6.36 19.38 -16.71
C ALA A 312 7.60 19.77 -15.90
N VAL A 313 7.83 19.19 -14.72
CA VAL A 313 8.98 19.48 -13.86
C VAL A 313 10.21 18.64 -14.21
N PHE A 314 10.01 17.35 -14.50
CA PHE A 314 11.09 16.37 -14.64
C PHE A 314 11.33 15.88 -16.08
N GLY A 315 10.54 16.37 -17.05
CA GLY A 315 10.56 15.90 -18.43
C GLY A 315 9.94 14.52 -18.60
N ASN A 316 10.28 13.85 -19.71
CA ASN A 316 9.71 12.53 -20.06
C ASN A 316 10.47 11.33 -19.44
N SER A 317 11.43 11.58 -18.54
CA SER A 317 12.19 10.52 -17.89
C SER A 317 11.35 9.79 -16.84
N TYR A 318 10.97 8.54 -17.14
CA TYR A 318 10.22 7.66 -16.24
C TYR A 318 10.82 7.63 -14.83
N ALA A 319 12.14 7.47 -14.71
CA ALA A 319 12.82 7.38 -13.42
C ALA A 319 12.67 8.64 -12.56
N GLN A 320 12.68 9.82 -13.17
CA GLN A 320 12.55 11.10 -12.46
C GLN A 320 11.10 11.39 -12.09
N THR A 321 10.15 11.10 -13.00
CA THR A 321 8.72 11.18 -12.70
C THR A 321 8.34 10.25 -11.55
N VAL A 322 8.81 9.00 -11.56
CA VAL A 322 8.61 8.04 -10.47
C VAL A 322 9.26 8.51 -9.16
N LEU A 323 10.44 9.13 -9.21
CA LEU A 323 11.08 9.70 -8.02
C LEU A 323 10.18 10.78 -7.39
N GLY A 324 9.68 11.72 -8.20
CA GLY A 324 8.76 12.77 -7.76
C GLY A 324 7.44 12.21 -7.21
N GLN A 325 6.87 11.19 -7.86
CA GLN A 325 5.69 10.50 -7.37
C GLN A 325 5.97 9.80 -6.03
N THR A 326 7.06 9.05 -5.92
CA THR A 326 7.43 8.32 -4.69
C THR A 326 7.64 9.27 -3.53
N LEU A 327 8.22 10.47 -3.77
CA LEU A 327 8.36 11.53 -2.78
C LEU A 327 7.02 11.99 -2.20
N ALA A 328 6.00 12.16 -3.06
CA ALA A 328 4.65 12.51 -2.63
C ALA A 328 3.96 11.36 -1.91
N LEU A 329 4.06 10.13 -2.44
CA LEU A 329 3.41 8.94 -1.88
C LEU A 329 4.02 8.50 -0.54
N ALA A 330 5.28 8.86 -0.25
CA ALA A 330 5.90 8.65 1.06
C ALA A 330 5.18 9.38 2.21
N LEU A 331 4.23 10.27 1.92
CA LEU A 331 3.33 10.87 2.92
C LEU A 331 2.26 9.88 3.44
N PHE A 332 2.04 8.75 2.78
CA PHE A 332 1.02 7.78 3.19
C PHE A 332 1.27 7.19 4.59
N PRO A 333 2.47 6.65 4.90
CA PRO A 333 2.84 6.25 6.26
C PRO A 333 2.68 7.37 7.31
N VAL A 334 2.89 8.63 6.91
CA VAL A 334 2.74 9.80 7.80
C VAL A 334 1.28 10.07 8.12
N ALA A 335 0.39 10.00 7.12
CA ALA A 335 -1.04 10.13 7.33
C ALA A 335 -1.56 9.05 8.29
N LEU A 336 -1.10 7.80 8.10
CA LEU A 336 -1.42 6.69 8.99
C LEU A 336 -0.84 6.86 10.41
N TYR A 337 0.38 7.41 10.54
CA TYR A 337 0.95 7.76 11.84
C TYR A 337 0.05 8.72 12.61
N PHE A 338 -0.39 9.81 11.98
CA PHE A 338 -1.26 10.78 12.62
C PHE A 338 -2.65 10.20 12.94
N LEU A 339 -3.16 9.27 12.13
CA LEU A 339 -4.38 8.53 12.44
C LEU A 339 -4.18 7.65 13.67
N GLY A 340 -3.16 6.79 13.68
CA GLY A 340 -2.91 5.88 14.80
C GLY A 340 -2.64 6.63 16.11
N LYS A 341 -1.91 7.74 16.05
CA LYS A 341 -1.73 8.65 17.19
C LYS A 341 -3.05 9.22 17.71
N LYS A 342 -3.93 9.66 16.81
CA LYS A 342 -5.23 10.24 17.17
C LYS A 342 -6.18 9.20 17.78
N PHE A 343 -6.17 7.99 17.23
CA PHE A 343 -7.01 6.87 17.65
C PHE A 343 -6.50 6.17 18.90
N HIS A 344 -5.20 6.27 19.21
CA HIS A 344 -4.61 5.54 20.33
C HIS A 344 -3.38 6.23 20.93
N SER A 345 -2.21 6.12 20.31
CA SER A 345 -0.95 6.62 20.88
C SER A 345 0.12 6.79 19.80
N ARG A 346 1.20 7.52 20.11
CA ARG A 346 2.35 7.67 19.21
C ARG A 346 2.94 6.33 18.79
N ALA A 347 2.99 5.38 19.73
CA ALA A 347 3.45 4.01 19.49
C ALA A 347 2.59 3.29 18.45
N ALA A 348 1.26 3.41 18.56
CA ALA A 348 0.34 2.84 17.59
C ALA A 348 0.46 3.52 16.22
N GLY A 349 0.59 4.85 16.19
CA GLY A 349 0.90 5.60 14.96
C GLY A 349 2.18 5.10 14.29
N LEU A 350 3.28 4.95 15.04
CA LEU A 350 4.55 4.48 14.47
C LEU A 350 4.41 3.04 13.95
N THR A 351 3.78 2.15 14.72
CA THR A 351 3.57 0.75 14.32
C THR A 351 2.86 0.67 12.98
N VAL A 352 1.73 1.37 12.84
CA VAL A 352 0.96 1.38 11.59
C VAL A 352 1.74 2.03 10.44
N GLY A 353 2.46 3.13 10.69
CA GLY A 353 3.31 3.77 9.69
C GLY A 353 4.39 2.84 9.16
N LEU A 354 5.07 2.10 10.06
CA LEU A 354 6.08 1.11 9.68
C LEU A 354 5.48 -0.07 8.90
N LEU A 355 4.31 -0.58 9.31
CA LEU A 355 3.57 -1.61 8.55
C LEU A 355 3.27 -1.13 7.13
N ALA A 356 2.87 0.13 6.94
CA ALA A 356 2.63 0.67 5.61
C ALA A 356 3.91 0.76 4.75
N ILE A 357 5.04 1.15 5.35
CA ILE A 357 6.35 1.17 4.67
C ILE A 357 6.74 -0.23 4.19
N PHE A 358 6.61 -1.22 5.08
CA PHE A 358 6.99 -2.60 4.79
C PHE A 358 6.05 -3.27 3.81
N ARG A 359 4.74 -2.99 3.86
CA ARG A 359 3.78 -3.48 2.87
C ARG A 359 4.21 -3.05 1.48
N GLU A 360 4.51 -1.77 1.32
CA GLU A 360 4.91 -1.22 0.03
C GLU A 360 6.27 -1.76 -0.43
N LEU A 361 7.22 -1.98 0.49
CA LEU A 361 8.48 -2.65 0.19
C LEU A 361 8.28 -4.05 -0.38
N THR A 362 7.41 -4.86 0.24
CA THR A 362 7.10 -6.21 -0.28
C THR A 362 6.41 -6.14 -1.63
N THR A 363 5.47 -5.20 -1.82
CA THR A 363 4.84 -4.95 -3.13
C THR A 363 5.88 -4.63 -4.21
N LEU A 364 6.88 -3.80 -3.90
CA LEU A 364 7.94 -3.45 -4.83
C LEU A 364 8.80 -4.68 -5.20
N TRP A 365 9.17 -5.51 -4.22
CA TRP A 365 9.96 -6.73 -4.46
C TRP A 365 9.28 -7.75 -5.37
N VAL A 366 7.94 -7.85 -5.33
CA VAL A 366 7.19 -8.84 -6.12
C VAL A 366 6.64 -8.30 -7.44
N SER A 367 7.03 -7.09 -7.84
CA SER A 367 6.43 -6.37 -8.98
C SER A 367 6.51 -7.09 -10.33
N SER A 368 7.55 -7.90 -10.55
CA SER A 368 7.71 -8.73 -11.77
C SER A 368 7.05 -10.11 -11.65
N ALA A 369 6.63 -10.51 -10.45
CA ALA A 369 6.14 -11.87 -10.21
C ALA A 369 4.62 -11.95 -10.11
N THR A 370 3.93 -10.84 -9.85
CA THR A 370 2.46 -10.78 -9.81
C THR A 370 1.93 -9.37 -10.13
N ARG A 371 0.64 -9.27 -10.46
CA ARG A 371 -0.03 -8.01 -10.78
C ARG A 371 -0.25 -7.18 -9.52
N VAL A 372 0.57 -6.14 -9.35
CA VAL A 372 0.50 -5.23 -8.21
C VAL A 372 0.47 -3.77 -8.66
N SER A 373 -0.01 -2.91 -7.76
CA SER A 373 0.15 -1.45 -7.87
C SER A 373 1.08 -0.97 -6.77
N ASN A 374 2.07 -0.16 -7.12
CA ASN A 374 3.09 0.35 -6.21
C ASN A 374 3.51 1.79 -6.55
N SER A 375 4.38 2.38 -5.73
CA SER A 375 4.83 3.77 -5.82
C SER A 375 5.64 4.07 -7.07
N LYS A 376 6.15 3.04 -7.76
CA LYS A 376 6.98 3.13 -8.97
C LYS A 376 6.23 2.90 -10.26
N MET A 377 4.91 2.73 -10.21
CA MET A 377 4.05 2.63 -11.37
C MET A 377 3.11 3.83 -11.44
N PHE A 378 2.71 4.23 -12.64
CA PHE A 378 1.75 5.32 -12.82
C PHE A 378 0.32 4.84 -12.58
N LEU A 379 -0.02 4.49 -11.33
CA LEU A 379 -1.35 4.00 -10.96
C LEU A 379 -1.99 4.86 -9.87
N SER A 380 -3.32 5.00 -9.93
CA SER A 380 -4.10 5.85 -9.02
C SER A 380 -4.37 5.23 -7.64
N ASP A 381 -4.07 3.93 -7.45
CA ASP A 381 -4.51 3.18 -6.27
C ASP A 381 -3.83 3.64 -4.97
N LEU A 382 -2.49 3.78 -4.96
CA LEU A 382 -1.73 4.30 -3.81
C LEU A 382 -1.94 5.82 -3.56
N PRO A 383 -1.99 6.69 -4.60
CA PRO A 383 -2.46 8.07 -4.45
C PRO A 383 -3.83 8.17 -3.76
N ASN A 384 -4.75 7.28 -4.13
CA ASN A 384 -6.08 7.24 -3.54
C ASN A 384 -6.04 6.75 -2.08
N ALA A 385 -5.17 5.80 -1.72
CA ALA A 385 -4.95 5.39 -0.32
C ALA A 385 -4.45 6.57 0.55
N LEU A 386 -3.49 7.36 0.02
CA LEU A 386 -3.00 8.60 0.65
C LEU A 386 -4.13 9.61 0.85
N ALA A 387 -4.90 9.90 -0.21
CA ALA A 387 -6.00 10.84 -0.16
C ALA A 387 -7.11 10.39 0.82
N ALA A 388 -7.44 9.09 0.85
CA ALA A 388 -8.40 8.52 1.79
C ALA A 388 -7.92 8.63 3.25
N ALA A 389 -6.64 8.33 3.53
CA ALA A 389 -6.07 8.51 4.87
C ALA A 389 -6.07 9.98 5.32
N ALA A 390 -5.73 10.91 4.41
CA ALA A 390 -5.78 12.35 4.68
C ALA A 390 -7.23 12.83 4.91
N PHE A 391 -8.19 12.34 4.13
CA PHE A 391 -9.61 12.58 4.33
C PHE A 391 -10.08 12.09 5.71
N LEU A 392 -9.73 10.86 6.09
CA LEU A 392 -10.11 10.29 7.39
C LEU A 392 -9.55 11.09 8.56
N LEU A 393 -8.33 11.65 8.44
CA LEU A 393 -7.78 12.56 9.46
C LEU A 393 -8.69 13.76 9.73
N LEU A 394 -9.19 14.39 8.66
CA LEU A 394 -10.11 15.53 8.73
C LEU A 394 -11.50 15.10 9.21
N ALA A 395 -12.07 14.05 8.62
CA ALA A 395 -13.40 13.55 8.95
C ALA A 395 -13.51 13.14 10.42
N VAL A 396 -12.54 12.39 10.94
CA VAL A 396 -12.49 12.05 12.37
C VAL A 396 -12.35 13.31 13.23
N GLY A 397 -11.60 14.32 12.76
CA GLY A 397 -11.44 15.59 13.44
C GLY A 397 -12.73 16.40 13.53
N TRP A 398 -13.51 16.39 12.45
CA TRP A 398 -14.82 17.02 12.39
C TRP A 398 -15.82 16.30 13.29
N LEU A 399 -15.93 14.97 13.20
CA LEU A 399 -16.93 14.20 13.93
C LEU A 399 -16.65 14.07 15.44
N SER A 400 -15.39 14.12 15.86
CA SER A 400 -14.99 13.93 17.27
C SER A 400 -15.04 15.22 18.11
N LYS A 401 -15.17 16.41 17.51
CA LYS A 401 -15.22 17.69 18.26
C LYS A 401 -16.62 17.91 18.85
N LYS A 402 -16.68 18.33 20.13
CA LYS A 402 -17.93 18.71 20.82
C LYS A 402 -18.64 19.87 20.09
N GLU A 403 -17.88 20.87 19.67
CA GLU A 403 -18.35 21.98 18.83
C GLU A 403 -17.90 21.70 17.39
N ARG A 404 -18.70 20.93 16.65
CA ARG A 404 -18.47 20.65 15.23
C ARG A 404 -18.41 21.97 14.47
N ARG A 405 -17.24 22.33 13.94
CA ARG A 405 -17.04 23.61 13.23
C ARG A 405 -17.46 23.44 11.76
N PRO A 406 -18.29 24.35 11.21
CA PRO A 406 -18.66 24.31 9.79
C PRO A 406 -17.44 24.26 8.85
N PHE A 407 -16.37 24.97 9.19
CA PHE A 407 -15.12 24.95 8.40
C PHE A 407 -14.49 23.55 8.30
N ASP A 408 -14.54 22.74 9.36
CA ASP A 408 -13.98 21.38 9.31
C ASP A 408 -14.83 20.47 8.40
N ALA A 409 -16.16 20.65 8.41
CA ALA A 409 -17.09 19.96 7.51
C ALA A 409 -16.86 20.35 6.05
N PHE A 410 -16.70 21.65 5.79
CA PHE A 410 -16.43 22.22 4.47
C PHE A 410 -15.11 21.68 3.89
N LEU A 411 -14.04 21.69 4.68
CA LEU A 411 -12.74 21.18 4.26
C LEU A 411 -12.77 19.66 4.01
N ALA A 412 -13.46 18.90 4.88
CA ALA A 412 -13.66 17.47 4.66
C ALA A 412 -14.44 17.21 3.36
N GLY A 413 -15.48 18.01 3.10
CA GLY A 413 -16.27 17.96 1.87
C GLY A 413 -15.43 18.23 0.62
N GLY A 414 -14.66 19.31 0.63
CA GLY A 414 -13.77 19.66 -0.48
C GLY A 414 -12.74 18.58 -0.76
N LEU A 415 -12.07 18.06 0.29
CA LEU A 415 -11.11 16.98 0.12
C LEU A 415 -11.78 15.68 -0.36
N PHE A 416 -13.01 15.39 0.05
CA PHE A 416 -13.78 14.27 -0.47
C PHE A 416 -14.16 14.44 -1.94
N GLY A 417 -14.50 15.66 -2.37
CA GLY A 417 -14.71 15.96 -3.78
C GLY A 417 -13.45 15.73 -4.61
N LEU A 418 -12.28 16.15 -4.13
CA LEU A 418 -10.99 15.84 -4.76
C LEU A 418 -10.70 14.33 -4.77
N LEU A 419 -11.05 13.61 -3.70
CA LEU A 419 -10.94 12.15 -3.62
C LEU A 419 -11.79 11.46 -4.71
N LEU A 420 -12.99 11.96 -4.99
CA LEU A 420 -13.84 11.45 -6.07
C LEU A 420 -13.25 11.71 -7.46
N LEU A 421 -12.50 12.81 -7.66
CA LEU A 421 -11.76 13.06 -8.91
C LEU A 421 -10.52 12.17 -9.07
N LEU A 422 -10.00 11.58 -7.98
CA LEU A 422 -8.97 10.55 -8.02
C LEU A 422 -9.55 9.15 -8.22
N ARG A 423 -10.70 8.87 -7.59
CA ARG A 423 -11.38 7.58 -7.67
C ARG A 423 -12.86 7.66 -7.32
N THR A 424 -13.72 7.50 -8.31
CA THR A 424 -15.19 7.60 -8.19
C THR A 424 -15.83 6.52 -7.32
N GLN A 425 -15.21 5.33 -7.22
CA GLN A 425 -15.65 4.22 -6.35
C GLN A 425 -15.67 4.62 -4.86
N MET A 426 -15.00 5.70 -4.47
CA MET A 426 -15.09 6.24 -3.12
C MET A 426 -16.49 6.77 -2.77
N VAL A 427 -17.40 6.96 -3.74
CA VAL A 427 -18.75 7.50 -3.51
C VAL A 427 -19.56 6.69 -2.49
N PHE A 428 -19.42 5.37 -2.46
CA PHE A 428 -20.12 4.51 -1.48
C PHE A 428 -19.70 4.82 -0.03
N THR A 429 -18.47 5.31 0.19
CA THR A 429 -17.98 5.68 1.53
C THR A 429 -18.70 6.92 2.11
N LEU A 430 -19.50 7.64 1.33
CA LEU A 430 -20.45 8.62 1.87
C LEU A 430 -21.46 7.97 2.82
N GLY A 431 -21.86 6.71 2.56
CA GLY A 431 -22.70 5.92 3.46
C GLY A 431 -22.02 5.69 4.81
N ALA A 432 -20.72 5.36 4.81
CA ALA A 432 -19.92 5.24 6.03
C ALA A 432 -19.87 6.56 6.82
N LEU A 433 -19.66 7.69 6.14
CA LEU A 433 -19.65 9.01 6.76
C LEU A 433 -21.02 9.39 7.32
N ALA A 434 -22.10 9.07 6.60
CA ALA A 434 -23.47 9.32 7.03
C ALA A 434 -23.84 8.52 8.29
N LEU A 435 -23.53 7.22 8.30
CA LEU A 435 -23.73 6.35 9.47
C LEU A 435 -22.92 6.83 10.66
N ALA A 436 -21.61 7.07 10.47
CA ALA A 436 -20.77 7.59 11.53
C ALA A 436 -21.29 8.93 12.05
N GLY A 437 -21.69 9.85 11.17
CA GLY A 437 -22.19 11.17 11.52
C GLY A 437 -23.50 11.17 12.31
N LEU A 438 -24.44 10.29 11.92
CA LEU A 438 -25.74 10.08 12.56
C LEU A 438 -25.58 9.59 14.00
N PHE A 439 -24.61 8.70 14.25
CA PHE A 439 -24.46 8.06 15.55
C PHE A 439 -23.26 8.58 16.40
N ALA A 440 -22.29 9.30 15.82
CA ALA A 440 -21.06 9.77 16.49
C ALA A 440 -21.25 10.75 17.64
N ALA A 441 -22.46 11.26 17.86
CA ALA A 441 -22.82 11.94 19.09
C ALA A 441 -24.33 11.94 19.24
N ARG A 442 -24.81 12.19 20.47
CA ARG A 442 -26.17 12.58 20.84
C ARG A 442 -26.62 13.89 20.17
N CYS A 443 -26.35 14.03 18.88
CA CYS A 443 -26.49 15.24 18.12
C CYS A 443 -27.95 15.37 17.70
N PRO A 444 -28.59 16.54 17.88
CA PRO A 444 -29.86 16.78 17.21
C PRO A 444 -29.62 16.70 15.70
N TRP A 445 -30.37 15.85 15.02
CA TRP A 445 -30.28 15.58 13.58
C TRP A 445 -30.15 16.85 12.72
N ARG A 446 -30.74 17.98 13.16
CA ARG A 446 -30.62 19.30 12.53
C ARG A 446 -29.17 19.81 12.42
N ARG A 447 -28.34 19.63 13.45
CA ARG A 447 -26.93 20.05 13.43
C ARG A 447 -26.10 19.13 12.54
N TRP A 448 -26.46 17.85 12.47
CA TRP A 448 -25.87 16.91 11.52
C TRP A 448 -26.20 17.32 10.08
N LEU A 449 -27.47 17.59 9.78
CA LEU A 449 -27.88 18.05 8.45
C LEU A 449 -27.21 19.36 8.03
N ALA A 450 -27.09 20.34 8.94
CA ALA A 450 -26.36 21.57 8.66
C ALA A 450 -24.88 21.29 8.33
N GLY A 451 -24.24 20.40 9.10
CA GLY A 451 -22.87 19.97 8.82
C GLY A 451 -22.75 19.21 7.49
N ALA A 452 -23.71 18.33 7.18
CA ALA A 452 -23.77 17.58 5.93
C ALA A 452 -24.00 18.50 4.73
N ALA A 453 -24.83 19.54 4.87
CA ALA A 453 -25.02 20.56 3.83
C ALA A 453 -23.73 21.35 3.57
N VAL A 454 -23.00 21.73 4.64
CA VAL A 454 -21.72 22.43 4.51
C VAL A 454 -20.64 21.51 3.91
N PHE A 455 -20.64 20.23 4.27
CA PHE A 455 -19.81 19.21 3.64
C PHE A 455 -20.14 19.07 2.14
N ALA A 456 -21.42 18.95 1.80
CA ALA A 456 -21.87 18.85 0.41
C ALA A 456 -21.49 20.10 -0.38
N ALA A 457 -21.57 21.30 0.21
CA ALA A 457 -21.12 22.53 -0.43
C ALA A 457 -19.61 22.51 -0.74
N GLY A 458 -18.77 22.06 0.19
CA GLY A 458 -17.34 21.88 -0.06
C GLY A 458 -17.06 20.85 -1.17
N MET A 459 -17.78 19.73 -1.15
CA MET A 459 -17.64 18.66 -2.14
C MET A 459 -18.06 19.12 -3.54
N LEU A 460 -19.22 19.76 -3.66
CA LEU A 460 -19.70 20.31 -4.92
C LEU A 460 -18.77 21.39 -5.45
N LEU A 461 -18.16 22.20 -4.58
CA LEU A 461 -17.19 23.21 -5.00
C LEU A 461 -15.94 22.62 -5.67
N ALA A 462 -15.49 21.45 -5.21
CA ALA A 462 -14.39 20.72 -5.83
C ALA A 462 -14.79 20.07 -7.16
N LEU A 463 -16.02 19.53 -7.24
CA LEU A 463 -16.51 18.75 -8.39
C LEU A 463 -17.08 19.61 -9.52
N ALA A 464 -17.64 20.77 -9.20
CA ALA A 464 -18.40 21.59 -10.14
C ALA A 464 -17.63 21.95 -11.42
N PRO A 465 -16.33 22.32 -11.38
CA PRO A 465 -15.59 22.63 -12.61
C PRO A 465 -15.55 21.44 -13.58
N TRP A 466 -15.24 20.25 -13.05
CA TRP A 466 -15.15 19.01 -13.85
C TRP A 466 -16.52 18.58 -14.39
N LEU A 467 -17.55 18.61 -13.53
CA LEU A 467 -18.92 18.27 -13.93
C LEU A 467 -19.47 19.23 -14.98
N ALA A 468 -19.18 20.53 -14.86
CA ALA A 468 -19.59 21.53 -15.85
C ALA A 468 -18.89 21.32 -17.19
N ARG A 469 -17.58 21.02 -17.17
CA ARG A 469 -16.82 20.68 -18.39
C ARG A 469 -17.39 19.43 -19.05
N ASN A 470 -17.67 18.37 -18.30
CA ASN A 470 -18.23 17.14 -18.87
C ASN A 470 -19.65 17.33 -19.40
N TRP A 471 -20.49 18.09 -18.70
CA TRP A 471 -21.82 18.45 -19.19
C TRP A 471 -21.75 19.20 -20.52
N ALA A 472 -20.84 20.17 -20.64
CA ALA A 472 -20.69 20.95 -21.86
C ALA A 472 -20.26 20.10 -23.06
N VAL A 473 -19.52 19.02 -22.83
CA VAL A 473 -18.95 18.17 -23.87
C VAL A 473 -19.87 16.98 -24.22
N THR A 474 -20.61 16.42 -23.26
CA THR A 474 -21.43 15.20 -23.47
C THR A 474 -22.93 15.41 -23.33
N GLY A 475 -23.37 16.61 -22.92
CA GLY A 475 -24.79 16.90 -22.66
C GLY A 475 -25.31 16.38 -21.32
N GLY A 476 -24.47 15.77 -20.48
CA GLY A 476 -24.87 15.25 -19.16
C GLY A 476 -23.74 15.21 -18.13
N PRO A 477 -24.05 15.11 -16.83
CA PRO A 477 -23.04 15.10 -15.79
C PRO A 477 -22.38 13.71 -15.72
N SER A 478 -21.07 13.65 -15.91
CA SER A 478 -20.29 12.44 -15.63
C SER A 478 -19.05 12.78 -14.81
N LEU A 479 -18.71 11.90 -13.86
CA LEU A 479 -17.47 11.99 -13.09
C LEU A 479 -16.33 11.18 -13.72
N ASP A 480 -16.66 10.11 -14.44
CA ASP A 480 -15.70 9.11 -14.93
C ASP A 480 -15.96 8.73 -16.39
N ASP A 481 -15.05 7.94 -16.94
CA ASP A 481 -15.16 7.38 -18.28
C ASP A 481 -16.44 6.52 -18.43
N PRO A 482 -17.33 6.83 -19.39
CA PRO A 482 -18.52 6.02 -19.68
C PRO A 482 -18.24 4.52 -19.92
N ALA A 483 -17.06 4.17 -20.42
CA ALA A 483 -16.65 2.78 -20.64
C ALA A 483 -16.65 1.94 -19.34
N GLN A 484 -16.50 2.57 -18.16
CA GLN A 484 -16.59 1.84 -16.89
C GLN A 484 -17.98 1.24 -16.65
N VAL A 485 -19.03 1.91 -17.10
CA VAL A 485 -20.41 1.42 -16.93
C VAL A 485 -20.70 0.26 -17.87
N GLN A 486 -20.19 0.31 -19.12
CA GLN A 486 -20.26 -0.79 -20.08
C GLN A 486 -19.54 -2.03 -19.56
N MET A 487 -18.34 -1.85 -19.00
CA MET A 487 -17.57 -2.91 -18.36
C MET A 487 -18.35 -3.56 -17.21
N ILE A 488 -18.97 -2.77 -16.32
CA ILE A 488 -19.82 -3.32 -15.24
C ILE A 488 -21.00 -4.11 -15.82
N ALA A 489 -21.65 -3.62 -16.88
CA ALA A 489 -22.74 -4.34 -17.53
C ALA A 489 -22.29 -5.71 -18.07
N SER A 490 -21.11 -5.80 -18.69
CA SER A 490 -20.57 -7.09 -19.15
C SER A 490 -20.29 -8.06 -17.99
N LEU A 491 -19.85 -7.56 -16.83
CA LEU A 491 -19.60 -8.40 -15.65
C LEU A 491 -20.91 -8.91 -15.04
N TYR A 492 -21.96 -8.09 -15.02
CA TYR A 492 -23.28 -8.53 -14.58
C TYR A 492 -23.87 -9.59 -15.49
N ALA A 493 -23.63 -9.48 -16.81
CA ALA A 493 -24.09 -10.45 -17.78
C ALA A 493 -23.32 -11.79 -17.71
N ALA A 494 -22.08 -11.81 -17.20
CA ALA A 494 -21.26 -13.01 -17.13
C ALA A 494 -21.94 -14.13 -16.32
N GLY A 495 -22.06 -15.32 -16.92
CA GLY A 495 -22.76 -16.46 -16.30
C GLY A 495 -24.29 -16.37 -16.34
N THR A 496 -24.85 -15.39 -17.06
CA THR A 496 -26.30 -15.29 -17.32
C THR A 496 -26.58 -15.56 -18.82
N PRO A 497 -27.27 -16.66 -19.17
CA PRO A 497 -27.48 -17.05 -20.57
C PRO A 497 -28.20 -15.98 -21.41
N ASP A 498 -29.13 -15.24 -20.81
CA ASP A 498 -29.96 -14.25 -21.52
C ASP A 498 -29.20 -12.97 -21.94
N TYR A 499 -28.03 -12.71 -21.35
CA TYR A 499 -27.29 -11.46 -21.53
C TYR A 499 -25.86 -11.64 -22.07
N THR A 500 -25.35 -12.88 -22.16
CA THR A 500 -23.94 -13.16 -22.46
C THR A 500 -23.51 -12.82 -23.91
N ASN A 501 -24.47 -12.66 -24.83
CA ASN A 501 -24.21 -12.41 -26.25
C ASN A 501 -24.39 -10.94 -26.68
N GLN A 502 -24.44 -10.00 -25.73
CA GLN A 502 -24.63 -8.59 -26.06
C GLN A 502 -23.31 -7.87 -26.38
N GLY A 503 -23.28 -7.05 -27.43
CA GLY A 503 -22.12 -6.23 -27.80
C GLY A 503 -21.97 -5.00 -26.90
N PHE A 504 -21.44 -5.19 -25.68
CA PHE A 504 -21.37 -4.16 -24.64
C PHE A 504 -20.54 -2.91 -25.02
N GLU A 505 -19.54 -3.07 -25.89
CA GLU A 505 -18.64 -1.99 -26.32
C GLU A 505 -19.37 -0.86 -27.07
N ASN A 506 -20.48 -1.19 -27.73
CA ASN A 506 -21.28 -0.25 -28.52
C ASN A 506 -22.50 0.30 -27.76
N MET A 507 -22.70 -0.09 -26.50
CA MET A 507 -23.85 0.37 -25.72
C MET A 507 -23.69 1.80 -25.24
N THR A 508 -24.78 2.57 -25.28
CA THR A 508 -24.83 3.82 -24.54
C THR A 508 -24.79 3.56 -23.03
N PRO A 509 -24.31 4.51 -22.20
CA PRO A 509 -24.30 4.34 -20.74
C PRO A 509 -25.68 4.05 -20.16
N ALA A 510 -26.75 4.60 -20.74
CA ALA A 510 -28.12 4.35 -20.31
C ALA A 510 -28.56 2.90 -20.58
N GLU A 511 -28.18 2.33 -21.72
CA GLU A 511 -28.46 0.93 -22.06
C GLU A 511 -27.67 -0.03 -21.18
N ALA A 512 -26.40 0.28 -20.90
CA ALA A 512 -25.58 -0.49 -19.97
C ALA A 512 -26.20 -0.51 -18.56
N VAL A 513 -26.65 0.64 -18.05
CA VAL A 513 -27.38 0.72 -16.76
C VAL A 513 -28.67 -0.09 -16.80
N LYS A 514 -29.46 0.01 -17.89
CA LYS A 514 -30.69 -0.76 -18.05
C LYS A 514 -30.43 -2.26 -18.00
N THR A 515 -29.32 -2.72 -18.59
CA THR A 515 -28.89 -4.13 -18.55
C THR A 515 -28.55 -4.57 -17.13
N VAL A 516 -27.74 -3.79 -16.40
CA VAL A 516 -27.42 -4.06 -14.99
C VAL A 516 -28.70 -4.15 -14.14
N VAL A 517 -29.61 -3.19 -14.27
CA VAL A 517 -30.90 -3.19 -13.55
C VAL A 517 -31.75 -4.40 -13.96
N GLY A 518 -31.78 -4.75 -15.24
CA GLY A 518 -32.45 -5.93 -15.76
C GLY A 518 -31.97 -7.20 -15.07
N VAL A 519 -30.65 -7.42 -14.99
CA VAL A 519 -30.07 -8.59 -14.30
C VAL A 519 -30.43 -8.60 -12.81
N ILE A 520 -30.38 -7.45 -12.13
CA ILE A 520 -30.74 -7.33 -10.69
C ILE A 520 -32.19 -7.76 -10.45
N VAL A 521 -33.13 -7.30 -11.28
CA VAL A 521 -34.56 -7.57 -11.12
C VAL A 521 -34.91 -9.02 -11.47
N HIS A 522 -34.33 -9.56 -12.55
CA HIS A 522 -34.66 -10.91 -13.03
C HIS A 522 -33.90 -12.01 -12.28
N GLN A 523 -32.72 -11.72 -11.71
CA GLN A 523 -31.88 -12.71 -11.02
C GLN A 523 -31.30 -12.18 -9.67
N PRO A 524 -32.15 -11.73 -8.72
CA PRO A 524 -31.68 -11.11 -7.48
C PRO A 524 -30.83 -12.04 -6.61
N GLY A 525 -31.10 -13.36 -6.61
CA GLY A 525 -30.32 -14.34 -5.86
C GLY A 525 -28.91 -14.55 -6.42
N HIS A 526 -28.75 -14.51 -7.75
CA HIS A 526 -27.44 -14.58 -8.41
C HIS A 526 -26.61 -13.34 -8.06
N VAL A 527 -27.22 -12.15 -8.14
CA VAL A 527 -26.57 -10.89 -7.76
C VAL A 527 -26.17 -10.87 -6.30
N ALA A 528 -27.09 -11.21 -5.39
CA ALA A 528 -26.78 -11.26 -3.96
C ALA A 528 -25.61 -12.22 -3.65
N ARG A 529 -25.54 -13.35 -4.35
CA ARG A 529 -24.47 -14.34 -4.18
C ARG A 529 -23.12 -13.78 -4.63
N PHE A 530 -22.98 -13.26 -5.85
CA PHE A 530 -21.68 -12.74 -6.30
C PHE A 530 -21.27 -11.51 -5.50
N VAL A 531 -22.20 -10.61 -5.16
CA VAL A 531 -21.89 -9.42 -4.35
C VAL A 531 -21.36 -9.86 -2.99
N THR A 532 -22.03 -10.81 -2.32
CA THR A 532 -21.55 -11.35 -1.04
C THR A 532 -20.19 -12.04 -1.20
N ASN A 533 -19.99 -12.78 -2.29
CA ASN A 533 -18.73 -13.48 -2.57
C ASN A 533 -17.56 -12.49 -2.74
N HIS A 534 -17.69 -11.50 -3.63
CA HIS A 534 -16.65 -10.49 -3.85
C HIS A 534 -16.43 -9.59 -2.62
N PHE A 535 -17.50 -9.28 -1.86
CA PHE A 535 -17.38 -8.52 -0.62
C PHE A 535 -16.52 -9.27 0.40
N LEU A 536 -16.84 -10.53 0.68
CA LEU A 536 -16.06 -11.35 1.61
C LEU A 536 -14.63 -11.59 1.11
N ALA A 537 -14.43 -11.76 -0.20
CA ALA A 537 -13.10 -11.92 -0.79
C ALA A 537 -12.23 -10.67 -0.56
N ASN A 538 -12.82 -9.48 -0.69
CA ASN A 538 -12.13 -8.21 -0.43
C ASN A 538 -11.76 -8.05 1.05
N GLU A 539 -12.67 -8.42 1.97
CA GLU A 539 -12.40 -8.36 3.42
C GLU A 539 -11.35 -9.40 3.86
N ILE A 540 -11.40 -10.62 3.32
CA ILE A 540 -10.36 -11.63 3.53
C ILE A 540 -9.03 -11.15 2.95
N GLY A 541 -9.03 -10.56 1.76
CA GLY A 541 -7.83 -9.95 1.16
C GLY A 541 -7.22 -8.85 2.03
N ALA A 542 -8.05 -8.02 2.67
CA ALA A 542 -7.59 -7.00 3.61
C ALA A 542 -7.04 -7.59 4.92
N LEU A 543 -7.61 -8.70 5.41
CA LEU A 543 -7.09 -9.44 6.57
C LEU A 543 -5.73 -10.07 6.26
N LEU A 544 -5.60 -10.70 5.09
CA LEU A 544 -4.40 -11.42 4.64
C LEU A 544 -3.28 -10.51 4.13
N VAL A 545 -3.43 -9.18 4.28
CA VAL A 545 -2.26 -8.30 4.31
C VAL A 545 -1.34 -8.65 5.50
N LEU A 546 -1.89 -9.21 6.57
CA LEU A 546 -1.09 -9.83 7.63
C LEU A 546 -0.65 -11.25 7.18
N PRO A 547 0.62 -11.63 7.37
CA PRO A 547 1.18 -12.88 6.86
C PRO A 547 0.56 -14.12 7.47
N LEU A 548 0.49 -15.19 6.68
CA LEU A 548 0.34 -16.54 7.20
C LEU A 548 1.70 -17.11 7.59
N VAL A 549 1.70 -18.21 8.35
CA VAL A 549 2.89 -18.98 8.69
C VAL A 549 3.21 -19.86 7.51
N GLU A 550 4.23 -19.45 6.76
CA GLU A 550 4.74 -20.16 5.59
C GLU A 550 6.26 -20.26 5.66
N ASP A 551 6.82 -21.15 4.84
CA ASP A 551 8.25 -21.37 4.80
C ASP A 551 8.98 -20.10 4.36
N PHE A 552 9.99 -19.72 5.16
CA PHE A 552 10.83 -18.55 4.95
C PHE A 552 12.27 -18.98 4.66
N GLU A 553 12.67 -18.83 3.41
CA GLU A 553 13.97 -19.27 2.88
C GLU A 553 15.11 -18.29 3.16
N GLY A 554 14.86 -17.17 3.84
CA GLY A 554 15.87 -16.18 4.23
C GLY A 554 15.61 -14.77 3.70
N LEU A 555 16.38 -13.80 4.18
CA LEU A 555 16.27 -12.38 3.84
C LEU A 555 16.75 -12.06 2.42
N ASN A 556 17.63 -12.89 1.88
CA ASN A 556 18.17 -12.76 0.52
C ASN A 556 17.43 -13.63 -0.51
N ALA A 557 16.51 -14.49 -0.04
CA ALA A 557 15.70 -15.32 -0.92
C ALA A 557 14.60 -14.46 -1.58
N PRO A 558 14.15 -14.82 -2.80
CA PRO A 558 12.95 -14.25 -3.39
C PRO A 558 11.76 -14.38 -2.43
N VAL A 559 10.83 -13.43 -2.49
CA VAL A 559 9.62 -13.51 -1.68
C VAL A 559 8.79 -14.71 -2.12
N ASN A 560 8.50 -15.63 -1.19
CA ASN A 560 7.59 -16.75 -1.41
C ASN A 560 6.16 -16.24 -1.66
N LEU A 561 5.61 -16.49 -2.84
CA LEU A 561 4.30 -15.99 -3.30
C LEU A 561 3.15 -16.94 -2.92
N TYR A 562 3.20 -17.51 -1.72
CA TYR A 562 2.26 -18.53 -1.24
C TYR A 562 0.78 -18.16 -1.39
N TRP A 563 0.45 -16.86 -1.32
CA TRP A 563 -0.91 -16.36 -1.37
C TRP A 563 -1.54 -16.46 -2.77
N LEU A 564 -0.74 -16.52 -3.85
CA LEU A 564 -1.27 -16.65 -5.21
C LEU A 564 -1.90 -18.03 -5.46
N SER A 565 -1.38 -19.05 -4.79
CA SER A 565 -1.87 -20.44 -4.86
C SER A 565 -2.80 -20.80 -3.70
N TRP A 566 -3.18 -19.83 -2.85
CA TRP A 566 -4.01 -20.11 -1.69
C TRP A 566 -5.44 -20.43 -2.13
N ASP A 567 -5.88 -21.65 -1.83
CA ASP A 567 -7.20 -22.19 -2.19
C ASP A 567 -8.27 -21.95 -1.12
N GLY A 568 -7.91 -21.22 -0.05
CA GLY A 568 -8.77 -21.01 1.11
C GLY A 568 -8.55 -21.95 2.28
N SER A 569 -7.81 -23.03 2.08
CA SER A 569 -7.53 -23.98 3.14
C SER A 569 -6.55 -23.39 4.17
N LEU A 570 -6.73 -23.74 5.43
CA LEU A 570 -5.88 -23.27 6.52
C LEU A 570 -5.31 -24.46 7.27
N THR A 571 -3.99 -24.44 7.44
CA THR A 571 -3.33 -25.29 8.45
C THR A 571 -3.82 -24.87 9.84
N TRP A 572 -3.70 -25.76 10.84
CA TRP A 572 -4.11 -25.42 12.20
C TRP A 572 -3.29 -24.25 12.77
N GLN A 573 -2.02 -24.10 12.36
CA GLN A 573 -1.18 -22.97 12.71
C GLN A 573 -1.73 -21.67 12.14
N ASN A 574 -2.09 -21.67 10.85
CA ASN A 574 -2.66 -20.50 10.18
C ASN A 574 -4.05 -20.14 10.72
N ALA A 575 -4.86 -21.12 11.10
CA ALA A 575 -6.12 -20.89 11.80
C ALA A 575 -5.89 -20.19 13.16
N LEU A 576 -4.92 -20.63 13.96
CA LEU A 576 -4.58 -19.97 15.23
C LEU A 576 -4.04 -18.55 15.03
N VAL A 577 -3.22 -18.33 14.00
CA VAL A 577 -2.69 -17.00 13.69
C VAL A 577 -3.78 -16.05 13.22
N ILE A 578 -4.71 -16.51 12.38
CA ILE A 578 -5.89 -15.71 12.00
C ILE A 578 -6.74 -15.38 13.23
N LEU A 579 -7.00 -16.34 14.11
CA LEU A 579 -7.73 -16.08 15.36
C LEU A 579 -7.03 -15.04 16.23
N LEU A 580 -5.70 -15.09 16.31
CA LEU A 580 -4.90 -14.08 17.00
C LEU A 580 -5.03 -12.70 16.32
N TYR A 581 -4.97 -12.62 14.99
CA TYR A 581 -5.15 -11.37 14.26
C TYR A 581 -6.53 -10.77 14.49
N LEU A 582 -7.59 -11.57 14.39
CA LEU A 582 -8.97 -11.15 14.66
C LEU A 582 -9.12 -10.65 16.10
N ALA A 583 -8.52 -11.34 17.09
CA ALA A 583 -8.54 -10.90 18.48
C ALA A 583 -7.82 -9.57 18.70
N LEU A 584 -6.63 -9.40 18.10
CA LEU A 584 -5.86 -8.16 18.18
C LEU A 584 -6.59 -7.00 17.49
N MET A 585 -7.10 -7.21 16.28
CA MET A 585 -7.92 -6.22 15.57
C MET A 585 -9.15 -5.82 16.39
N ALA A 586 -9.83 -6.80 17.00
CA ALA A 586 -10.99 -6.54 17.84
C ALA A 586 -10.66 -5.70 19.08
N VAL A 587 -9.52 -5.95 19.75
CA VAL A 587 -9.03 -5.08 20.83
C VAL A 587 -8.75 -3.66 20.32
N GLY A 588 -8.14 -3.53 19.13
CA GLY A 588 -7.87 -2.24 18.50
C GLY A 588 -9.14 -1.45 18.15
N ILE A 589 -10.16 -2.13 17.61
CA ILE A 589 -11.48 -1.54 17.34
C ILE A 589 -12.15 -1.15 18.66
N GLY A 590 -12.08 -1.98 19.69
CA GLY A 590 -12.56 -1.67 21.03
C GLY A 590 -11.90 -0.42 21.63
N ALA A 591 -10.58 -0.27 21.45
CA ALA A 591 -9.82 0.89 21.92
C ALA A 591 -10.24 2.17 21.17
N ALA A 592 -10.33 2.08 19.84
CA ALA A 592 -10.78 3.18 18.99
C ALA A 592 -12.22 3.62 19.33
N TRP A 593 -13.12 2.66 19.53
CA TRP A 593 -14.51 2.90 19.92
C TRP A 593 -14.60 3.59 21.27
N LYS A 594 -13.86 3.13 22.29
CA LYS A 594 -13.90 3.76 23.60
C LYS A 594 -13.30 5.17 23.62
N ARG A 595 -12.36 5.45 22.73
CA ARG A 595 -11.74 6.77 22.63
C ARG A 595 -12.57 7.76 21.80
N LEU A 596 -13.14 7.32 20.67
CA LEU A 596 -13.71 8.20 19.65
C LEU A 596 -15.16 7.85 19.24
N GLY A 597 -15.77 6.82 19.85
CA GLY A 597 -17.10 6.35 19.48
C GLY A 597 -17.17 5.93 18.01
N TRP A 598 -18.25 6.28 17.31
CA TRP A 598 -18.40 6.02 15.88
C TRP A 598 -17.35 6.68 15.00
N ALA A 599 -16.78 7.81 15.41
CA ALA A 599 -15.66 8.40 14.67
C ALA A 599 -14.42 7.48 14.71
N GLY A 600 -14.29 6.66 15.76
CA GLY A 600 -13.27 5.61 15.88
C GLY A 600 -13.51 4.39 14.97
N LEU A 601 -14.68 4.28 14.35
CA LEU A 601 -15.00 3.22 13.38
C LEU A 601 -14.87 3.68 11.93
N LEU A 602 -14.56 4.96 11.68
CA LEU A 602 -14.52 5.50 10.31
C LEU A 602 -13.59 4.72 9.36
N PRO A 603 -12.33 4.36 9.72
CA PRO A 603 -11.50 3.54 8.85
C PRO A 603 -12.12 2.19 8.50
N LEU A 604 -12.74 1.51 9.48
CA LEU A 604 -13.45 0.24 9.26
C LEU A 604 -14.66 0.43 8.35
N LEU A 605 -15.52 1.40 8.63
CA LEU A 605 -16.70 1.67 7.81
C LEU A 605 -16.31 2.08 6.39
N PHE A 606 -15.24 2.87 6.21
CA PHE A 606 -14.75 3.21 4.88
C PHE A 606 -14.27 1.98 4.11
N ASN A 607 -13.53 1.09 4.77
CA ASN A 607 -13.09 -0.16 4.19
C ASN A 607 -14.28 -1.04 3.76
N LEU A 608 -15.26 -1.26 4.65
CA LEU A 608 -16.46 -2.04 4.34
C LEU A 608 -17.28 -1.43 3.19
N PHE A 609 -17.53 -0.12 3.19
CA PHE A 609 -18.32 0.52 2.13
C PHE A 609 -17.56 0.58 0.79
N TYR A 610 -16.24 0.70 0.84
CA TYR A 610 -15.41 0.66 -0.36
C TYR A 610 -15.34 -0.76 -0.94
N ALA A 611 -15.17 -1.78 -0.10
CA ALA A 611 -15.28 -3.19 -0.50
C ALA A 611 -16.66 -3.52 -1.07
N LEU A 612 -17.73 -2.96 -0.50
CA LEU A 612 -19.08 -3.07 -1.04
C LEU A 612 -19.21 -2.41 -2.42
N SER A 613 -18.59 -1.23 -2.63
CA SER A 613 -18.57 -0.60 -3.96
C SER A 613 -17.94 -1.51 -5.02
N ASN A 614 -16.81 -2.15 -4.69
CA ASN A 614 -16.14 -3.08 -5.60
C ASN A 614 -16.98 -4.35 -5.82
N ALA A 615 -17.59 -4.87 -4.75
CA ALA A 615 -18.42 -6.07 -4.82
C ALA A 615 -19.70 -5.87 -5.64
N VAL A 616 -20.33 -4.68 -5.53
CA VAL A 616 -21.45 -4.29 -6.41
C VAL A 616 -20.98 -4.18 -7.85
N ALA A 617 -19.76 -3.70 -8.12
CA ALA A 617 -19.20 -3.74 -9.47
C ALA A 617 -18.80 -5.16 -9.95
N ARG A 618 -18.98 -6.20 -9.11
CA ARG A 618 -18.52 -7.59 -9.34
C ARG A 618 -17.02 -7.70 -9.59
N VAL A 619 -16.24 -6.94 -8.80
CA VAL A 619 -14.79 -6.94 -8.86
C VAL A 619 -14.20 -7.20 -7.46
N SER A 620 -13.22 -8.10 -7.40
CA SER A 620 -12.41 -8.32 -6.19
C SER A 620 -10.92 -8.47 -6.51
N GLY A 621 -10.11 -8.30 -5.47
CA GLY A 621 -8.67 -8.53 -5.51
C GLY A 621 -7.83 -7.29 -5.20
N TRP A 622 -6.53 -7.53 -5.03
CA TRP A 622 -5.58 -6.61 -4.41
C TRP A 622 -5.68 -5.16 -4.85
N ARG A 623 -5.54 -4.93 -6.17
CA ARG A 623 -5.47 -3.57 -6.72
C ARG A 623 -6.72 -2.77 -6.40
N TYR A 624 -7.88 -3.44 -6.39
CA TYR A 624 -9.15 -2.79 -6.14
C TYR A 624 -9.36 -2.43 -4.68
N ILE A 625 -8.75 -3.18 -3.74
CA ILE A 625 -8.86 -2.95 -2.29
C ILE A 625 -7.74 -2.09 -1.70
N LEU A 626 -6.59 -1.97 -2.37
CA LEU A 626 -5.41 -1.18 -1.95
C LEU A 626 -5.74 0.20 -1.33
N PRO A 627 -6.72 0.98 -1.84
CA PRO A 627 -7.08 2.25 -1.21
C PRO A 627 -7.52 2.19 0.25
N MET A 628 -8.06 1.04 0.70
CA MET A 628 -8.63 0.87 2.04
C MET A 628 -8.24 -0.43 2.74
N ASP A 629 -7.44 -1.33 2.14
CA ASP A 629 -7.01 -2.59 2.75
C ASP A 629 -6.19 -2.39 4.04
N TRP A 630 -5.54 -1.24 4.16
CA TRP A 630 -4.76 -0.84 5.32
C TRP A 630 -5.57 -0.72 6.61
N ALA A 631 -6.91 -0.65 6.54
CA ALA A 631 -7.76 -0.64 7.73
C ALA A 631 -7.56 -1.89 8.60
N GLY A 632 -7.28 -3.05 8.00
CA GLY A 632 -7.01 -4.30 8.71
C GLY A 632 -5.79 -4.19 9.62
N TYR A 633 -4.61 -3.92 9.03
CA TYR A 633 -3.38 -3.77 9.80
C TYR A 633 -3.36 -2.51 10.69
N PHE A 634 -4.19 -1.50 10.37
CA PHE A 634 -4.39 -0.32 11.23
C PHE A 634 -4.95 -0.73 12.58
N TYR A 635 -6.09 -1.44 12.62
CA TYR A 635 -6.69 -1.88 13.88
C TYR A 635 -5.87 -2.97 14.56
N PHE A 636 -5.20 -3.84 13.81
CA PHE A 636 -4.21 -4.76 14.37
C PHE A 636 -3.13 -4.00 15.15
N GLY A 637 -2.52 -2.97 14.54
CA GLY A 637 -1.48 -2.15 15.18
C GLY A 637 -1.98 -1.42 16.42
N LEU A 638 -3.22 -0.92 16.42
CA LEU A 638 -3.84 -0.34 17.62
C LEU A 638 -3.99 -1.40 18.73
N GLY A 639 -4.46 -2.59 18.39
CA GLY A 639 -4.72 -3.66 19.35
C GLY A 639 -3.47 -4.19 20.01
N VAL A 640 -2.41 -4.44 19.24
CA VAL A 640 -1.10 -4.86 19.78
C VAL A 640 -0.58 -3.80 20.76
N MET A 641 -0.67 -2.51 20.39
CA MET A 641 -0.19 -1.44 21.25
C MET A 641 -1.07 -1.20 22.48
N GLU A 642 -2.39 -1.47 22.43
CA GLU A 642 -3.25 -1.43 23.62
C GLU A 642 -2.88 -2.55 24.61
N LEU A 643 -2.57 -3.76 24.13
CA LEU A 643 -2.12 -4.85 25.00
C LEU A 643 -0.74 -4.56 25.61
N LEU A 644 0.21 -4.06 24.82
CA LEU A 644 1.53 -3.68 25.32
C LEU A 644 1.46 -2.50 26.31
N ALA A 645 0.57 -1.54 26.08
CA ALA A 645 0.31 -0.46 27.02
C ALA A 645 -0.38 -0.97 28.28
N GLY A 646 -1.30 -1.94 28.18
CA GLY A 646 -1.89 -2.64 29.32
C GLY A 646 -0.85 -3.35 30.19
N LEU A 647 0.12 -4.02 29.56
CA LEU A 647 1.27 -4.60 30.27
C LEU A 647 2.09 -3.50 30.97
N ALA A 648 2.38 -2.39 30.29
CA ALA A 648 3.08 -1.27 30.90
C ALA A 648 2.31 -0.68 32.10
N LEU A 649 0.98 -0.57 32.04
CA LEU A 649 0.12 -0.14 33.15
C LEU A 649 0.24 -1.07 34.36
N ILE A 650 0.19 -2.40 34.15
CA ILE A 650 0.32 -3.39 35.24
C ILE A 650 1.62 -3.18 36.02
N PHE A 651 2.71 -2.83 35.33
CA PHE A 651 4.03 -2.61 35.93
C PHE A 651 4.32 -1.14 36.29
N GLY A 652 3.29 -0.32 36.50
CA GLY A 652 3.42 1.04 37.05
C GLY A 652 3.65 2.15 36.02
N GLY A 653 3.44 1.88 34.74
CA GLY A 653 3.37 2.91 33.70
C GLY A 653 2.19 3.86 33.95
N GLY A 654 2.41 5.16 33.78
CA GLY A 654 1.36 6.17 33.97
C GLY A 654 0.38 6.19 32.79
N ASP A 655 -0.92 6.05 33.04
CA ASP A 655 -1.99 6.04 32.02
C ASP A 655 -1.97 7.31 31.13
N SER A 656 -1.83 8.49 31.74
CA SER A 656 -1.74 9.76 31.01
C SER A 656 -0.51 9.89 30.11
N ARG A 657 0.56 9.14 30.40
CA ARG A 657 1.82 9.15 29.62
C ARG A 657 1.73 8.18 28.44
N LEU A 658 1.19 6.98 28.66
CA LEU A 658 1.02 5.94 27.65
C LEU A 658 -0.04 6.32 26.61
N PHE A 659 -1.12 6.93 27.07
CA PHE A 659 -2.25 7.33 26.25
C PHE A 659 -2.36 8.84 26.30
N SER A 660 -1.45 9.53 25.60
CA SER A 660 -1.53 10.98 25.44
C SER A 660 -2.93 11.34 24.90
N ALA A 661 -3.71 12.06 25.70
CA ALA A 661 -5.04 12.50 25.32
C ALA A 661 -4.95 13.40 24.09
N PRO A 662 -5.83 13.25 23.08
CA PRO A 662 -5.94 14.24 22.02
C PRO A 662 -6.47 15.53 22.65
N GLY A 663 -5.63 16.55 22.79
CA GLY A 663 -6.10 17.90 23.10
C GLY A 663 -6.01 18.38 24.54
N ALA A 664 -4.95 18.02 25.28
CA ALA A 664 -4.36 19.01 26.20
C ALA A 664 -3.46 19.98 25.43
N ASP A 665 -3.91 20.41 24.25
CA ASP A 665 -3.42 21.69 23.73
C ASP A 665 -3.95 22.75 24.69
N PRO A 666 -3.11 23.68 25.20
CA PRO A 666 -3.61 24.82 25.93
C PRO A 666 -4.70 25.43 25.07
N ARG A 667 -5.92 25.56 25.60
CA ARG A 667 -7.09 26.13 24.92
C ARG A 667 -6.58 27.23 23.99
N PRO A 668 -6.61 27.07 22.65
CA PRO A 668 -6.35 28.22 21.82
C PRO A 668 -7.38 29.26 22.27
N ALA A 669 -6.89 30.42 22.73
CA ALA A 669 -7.73 31.54 23.09
C ALA A 669 -8.84 31.67 22.04
N ALA A 670 -10.08 31.89 22.48
CA ALA A 670 -11.25 31.95 21.61
C ALA A 670 -10.87 32.65 20.30
N PRO A 671 -11.05 32.02 19.14
CA PRO A 671 -10.63 32.62 17.89
C PRO A 671 -11.35 33.96 17.77
N LYS A 672 -10.60 35.07 17.73
CA LYS A 672 -11.16 36.38 17.39
C LYS A 672 -11.96 36.17 16.09
N ARG A 673 -13.27 36.44 16.11
CA ARG A 673 -14.23 36.18 15.00
C ARG A 673 -13.72 36.67 13.63
N ALA A 674 -12.84 37.67 13.62
CA ALA A 674 -12.23 38.27 12.43
C ALA A 674 -11.39 37.34 11.51
N ARG A 675 -10.95 36.14 11.93
CA ARG A 675 -10.08 35.26 11.10
C ARG A 675 -10.78 34.08 10.40
N PHE A 676 -12.06 33.83 10.70
CA PHE A 676 -12.81 32.72 10.11
C PHE A 676 -13.12 32.91 8.60
N PRO A 677 -13.66 34.05 8.13
CA PRO A 677 -14.03 34.20 6.72
C PRO A 677 -12.81 34.17 5.79
N VAL A 678 -11.67 34.72 6.21
CA VAL A 678 -10.42 34.68 5.42
C VAL A 678 -9.90 33.24 5.25
N ARG A 679 -9.94 32.42 6.31
CA ARG A 679 -9.52 31.01 6.24
C ARG A 679 -10.47 30.17 5.40
N ALA A 680 -11.78 30.41 5.54
CA ALA A 680 -12.80 29.76 4.72
C ALA A 680 -12.65 30.13 3.23
N ALA A 681 -12.45 31.40 2.92
CA ALA A 681 -12.20 31.88 1.56
C ALA A 681 -10.91 31.30 0.98
N GLY A 682 -9.81 31.27 1.75
CA GLY A 682 -8.56 30.66 1.31
C GLY A 682 -8.67 29.15 1.05
N ALA A 683 -9.38 28.42 1.92
CA ALA A 683 -9.64 26.99 1.71
C ALA A 683 -10.55 26.76 0.49
N ALA A 684 -11.61 27.57 0.33
CA ALA A 684 -12.50 27.52 -0.82
C ALA A 684 -11.73 27.80 -2.11
N ALA A 685 -10.89 28.84 -2.13
CA ALA A 685 -10.04 29.16 -3.28
C ALA A 685 -9.08 28.02 -3.63
N LEU A 686 -8.46 27.37 -2.64
CA LEU A 686 -7.61 26.22 -2.87
C LEU A 686 -8.38 25.00 -3.41
N ILE A 687 -9.56 24.70 -2.85
CA ILE A 687 -10.40 23.60 -3.31
C ILE A 687 -10.87 23.83 -4.75
N VAL A 688 -11.34 25.04 -5.06
CA VAL A 688 -11.73 25.43 -6.43
C VAL A 688 -10.53 25.33 -7.35
N LEU A 689 -9.38 25.87 -6.95
CA LEU A 689 -8.16 25.85 -7.76
C LEU A 689 -7.79 24.42 -8.13
N VAL A 690 -7.64 23.53 -7.14
CA VAL A 690 -7.27 22.13 -7.37
C VAL A 690 -8.33 21.38 -8.17
N GLY A 691 -9.62 21.55 -7.84
CA GLY A 691 -10.73 20.93 -8.58
C GLY A 691 -10.89 21.45 -10.01
N SER A 692 -10.41 22.67 -10.28
CA SER A 692 -10.43 23.29 -11.61
C SER A 692 -9.17 22.97 -12.43
N LEU A 693 -8.10 22.44 -11.83
CA LEU A 693 -6.85 22.16 -12.55
C LEU A 693 -7.06 21.33 -13.82
N PRO A 694 -7.86 20.24 -13.84
CA PRO A 694 -8.10 19.50 -15.09
C PRO A 694 -8.65 20.38 -16.22
N VAL A 695 -9.60 21.26 -15.89
CA VAL A 695 -10.26 22.14 -16.87
C VAL A 695 -9.37 23.32 -17.26
N ILE A 696 -8.64 23.88 -16.31
CA ILE A 696 -7.71 25.00 -16.54
C ILE A 696 -6.59 24.54 -17.47
N LEU A 697 -5.94 23.41 -17.16
CA LEU A 697 -4.82 22.92 -17.95
C LEU A 697 -5.24 22.49 -19.35
N GLU A 698 -6.40 21.85 -19.49
CA GLU A 698 -6.94 21.46 -20.80
C GLU A 698 -7.11 22.65 -21.76
N ARG A 699 -7.39 23.84 -21.22
CA ARG A 699 -7.58 25.07 -22.02
C ARG A 699 -6.35 25.97 -22.10
N ALA A 700 -5.48 25.91 -21.10
CA ALA A 700 -4.36 26.84 -20.96
C ALA A 700 -3.10 26.38 -21.70
N VAL A 701 -2.94 25.07 -21.93
CA VAL A 701 -1.78 24.54 -22.66
C VAL A 701 -2.04 24.69 -24.17
N PRO A 702 -1.22 25.47 -24.90
CA PRO A 702 -1.39 25.65 -26.34
C PRO A 702 -1.04 24.35 -27.10
N PRO A 703 -1.69 24.06 -28.24
CA PRO A 703 -1.32 22.92 -29.08
C PRO A 703 0.13 22.98 -29.51
N HIS A 704 0.87 21.89 -29.28
CA HIS A 704 2.26 21.72 -29.68
C HIS A 704 2.40 21.51 -31.20
N PHE A 705 1.47 20.75 -31.77
CA PHE A 705 1.39 20.53 -33.22
C PHE A 705 0.35 21.45 -33.85
N PRO A 706 0.67 22.14 -34.96
CA PRO A 706 -0.32 22.89 -35.72
C PRO A 706 -1.31 21.92 -36.37
N ALA A 707 -2.55 22.38 -36.59
CA ALA A 707 -3.50 21.70 -37.46
C ALA A 707 -3.01 21.79 -38.91
N SER A 708 -2.12 20.88 -39.30
CA SER A 708 -1.55 20.81 -40.64
C SER A 708 -2.41 19.93 -41.54
N ALA A 709 -2.76 20.44 -42.73
CA ALA A 709 -3.38 19.61 -43.76
C ALA A 709 -2.41 18.47 -44.18
N PRO A 710 -2.94 17.31 -44.61
CA PRO A 710 -2.13 16.21 -45.13
C PRO A 710 -1.10 16.65 -46.18
N ASP A 711 -1.47 17.56 -47.08
CA ASP A 711 -0.59 18.12 -48.11
C ASP A 711 0.63 18.86 -47.53
N ALA A 712 0.45 19.55 -46.40
CA ALA A 712 1.54 20.26 -45.73
C ALA A 712 2.51 19.29 -45.06
N LEU A 713 1.99 18.21 -44.47
CA LEU A 713 2.83 17.14 -43.90
C LEU A 713 3.56 16.37 -44.99
N ALA A 714 2.90 16.09 -46.11
CA ALA A 714 3.51 15.47 -47.29
C ALA A 714 4.64 16.33 -47.86
N ALA A 715 4.43 17.65 -47.99
CA ALA A 715 5.46 18.59 -48.43
C ALA A 715 6.64 18.67 -47.44
N GLN A 716 6.37 18.62 -46.14
CA GLN A 716 7.42 18.58 -45.12
C GLN A 716 8.23 17.28 -45.19
N LEU A 717 7.55 16.15 -45.43
CA LEU A 717 8.17 14.85 -45.60
C LEU A 717 9.02 14.79 -46.87
N SER A 718 8.54 15.31 -48.00
CA SER A 718 9.29 15.34 -49.27
C SER A 718 10.48 16.31 -49.24
N ALA A 719 10.40 17.37 -48.43
CA ALA A 719 11.51 18.29 -48.21
C ALA A 719 12.65 17.69 -47.38
N SER A 720 12.39 16.66 -46.56
CA SER A 720 13.39 16.01 -45.70
C SER A 720 14.55 15.41 -46.52
N PRO A 721 15.81 15.80 -46.24
CA PRO A 721 16.98 15.13 -46.79
C PRO A 721 17.00 13.61 -46.53
N ALA A 722 16.59 13.17 -45.35
CA ALA A 722 16.55 11.75 -44.99
C ALA A 722 15.42 10.95 -45.66
N ALA A 723 14.28 11.56 -45.96
CA ALA A 723 13.26 10.92 -46.79
C ALA A 723 13.77 10.75 -48.23
N ARG A 724 14.40 11.79 -48.79
CA ARG A 724 14.98 11.74 -50.13
C ARG A 724 16.12 10.74 -50.26
N SER A 725 16.98 10.63 -49.25
CA SER A 725 18.06 9.64 -49.25
C SER A 725 17.55 8.20 -49.11
N ALA A 726 16.36 8.01 -48.51
CA ALA A 726 15.65 6.73 -48.48
C ALA A 726 14.91 6.41 -49.80
N GLY A 727 15.06 7.23 -50.85
CA GLY A 727 14.42 7.02 -52.15
C GLY A 727 12.94 7.39 -52.18
N VAL A 728 12.47 8.17 -51.21
CA VAL A 728 11.08 8.65 -51.14
C VAL A 728 11.02 10.08 -51.67
N ASP A 729 10.49 10.24 -52.87
CA ASP A 729 10.26 11.53 -53.50
C ASP A 729 8.80 11.99 -53.37
N ASP A 730 8.53 13.23 -53.79
CA ASP A 730 7.20 13.82 -53.70
C ASP A 730 6.17 13.02 -54.51
N ALA A 731 6.55 12.50 -55.68
CA ALA A 731 5.69 11.67 -56.51
C ALA A 731 5.28 10.37 -55.80
N ALA A 732 6.24 9.67 -55.18
CA ALA A 732 5.98 8.45 -54.42
C ALA A 732 5.06 8.69 -53.21
N ILE A 733 5.22 9.82 -52.51
CA ILE A 733 4.34 10.18 -51.38
C ILE A 733 2.91 10.46 -51.87
N GLN A 734 2.75 11.22 -52.95
CA GLN A 734 1.44 11.55 -53.49
C GLN A 734 0.74 10.30 -54.07
N GLU A 735 1.48 9.42 -54.74
CA GLU A 735 0.95 8.14 -55.23
C GLU A 735 0.54 7.22 -54.06
N PHE A 736 1.31 7.21 -52.97
CA PHE A 736 0.95 6.48 -51.76
C PHE A 736 -0.34 7.01 -51.13
N LEU A 737 -0.44 8.34 -50.95
CA LEU A 737 -1.61 8.99 -50.34
C LEU A 737 -2.88 8.90 -51.21
N ALA A 738 -2.75 8.61 -52.50
CA ALA A 738 -3.89 8.34 -53.38
C ALA A 738 -4.52 6.95 -53.15
N GLN A 739 -3.84 6.05 -52.43
CA GLN A 739 -4.36 4.72 -52.12
C GLN A 739 -5.45 4.77 -51.04
N PRO A 740 -6.40 3.82 -51.04
CA PRO A 740 -7.36 3.71 -49.94
C PRO A 740 -6.65 3.41 -48.62
N ASP A 741 -7.16 4.01 -47.54
CA ASP A 741 -6.66 3.89 -46.16
C ASP A 741 -5.24 4.45 -45.92
N ALA A 742 -4.63 5.10 -46.90
CA ALA A 742 -3.35 5.78 -46.72
C ALA A 742 -3.51 7.04 -45.86
N VAL A 743 -2.62 7.20 -44.87
CA VAL A 743 -2.64 8.32 -43.94
C VAL A 743 -1.25 8.90 -43.73
N VAL A 744 -1.20 10.21 -43.55
CA VAL A 744 -0.03 10.94 -43.05
C VAL A 744 -0.42 11.66 -41.75
N VAL A 745 0.31 11.36 -40.67
CA VAL A 745 -0.01 11.86 -39.33
C VAL A 745 1.25 12.40 -38.68
N THR A 746 1.13 13.53 -37.98
CA THR A 746 2.20 14.09 -37.15
C THR A 746 1.86 13.92 -35.68
N GLY A 747 2.86 13.66 -34.84
CA GLY A 747 2.64 13.52 -33.41
C GLY A 747 3.92 13.19 -32.67
N GLN A 748 3.78 13.01 -31.35
CA GLN A 748 4.90 12.60 -30.51
C GLN A 748 4.87 11.08 -30.31
N LEU A 749 5.97 10.42 -30.65
CA LEU A 749 6.15 8.99 -30.48
C LEU A 749 6.46 8.66 -29.01
N VAL A 750 5.71 7.73 -28.41
CA VAL A 750 5.87 7.33 -27.01
C VAL A 750 5.81 5.83 -26.79
N TYR A 751 6.55 5.36 -25.79
CA TYR A 751 6.69 3.96 -25.38
C TYR A 751 7.07 2.94 -26.49
N PRO A 752 8.07 3.23 -27.34
CA PRO A 752 8.53 2.28 -28.35
C PRO A 752 9.06 0.99 -27.74
N ARG A 753 8.65 -0.14 -28.33
CA ARG A 753 9.05 -1.48 -27.93
C ARG A 753 9.26 -2.34 -29.16
N PHE A 754 10.31 -3.16 -29.13
CA PHE A 754 10.58 -4.15 -30.15
C PHE A 754 9.92 -5.48 -29.78
N PHE A 755 9.33 -6.14 -30.77
CA PHE A 755 8.80 -7.49 -30.67
C PHE A 755 9.37 -8.34 -31.80
N GLY A 756 10.00 -9.47 -31.43
CA GLY A 756 10.36 -10.50 -32.40
C GLY A 756 9.12 -11.23 -32.93
N PRO A 757 9.27 -12.06 -33.98
CA PRO A 757 8.16 -12.86 -34.49
C PRO A 757 7.56 -13.73 -33.39
N GLY A 758 6.25 -13.64 -33.23
CA GLY A 758 5.48 -14.36 -32.23
C GLY A 758 5.60 -13.83 -30.79
N TRP A 759 6.26 -12.70 -30.56
CA TRP A 759 6.34 -12.05 -29.23
C TRP A 759 5.18 -11.07 -29.02
N ASP A 760 4.80 -10.86 -27.77
CA ASP A 760 3.78 -9.88 -27.34
C ASP A 760 4.00 -9.43 -25.89
N LEU A 761 3.15 -8.50 -25.42
CA LEU A 761 2.98 -8.28 -23.98
C LEU A 761 1.92 -9.23 -23.44
N ARG A 762 2.23 -9.90 -22.32
CA ARG A 762 1.30 -10.79 -21.61
C ARG A 762 0.07 -10.00 -21.15
N SER A 763 -1.00 -10.05 -21.93
CA SER A 763 -2.31 -9.43 -21.67
C SER A 763 -3.40 -10.28 -22.32
N ALA A 764 -4.58 -10.35 -21.69
CA ALA A 764 -5.74 -10.98 -22.33
C ALA A 764 -6.22 -10.18 -23.55
N ASN A 765 -6.06 -8.84 -23.50
CA ASN A 765 -6.37 -7.92 -24.58
C ASN A 765 -5.15 -7.00 -24.77
N PRO A 766 -4.14 -7.40 -25.57
CA PRO A 766 -2.97 -6.56 -25.80
C PRO A 766 -3.34 -5.33 -26.63
N TRP A 767 -2.68 -4.20 -26.39
CA TRP A 767 -2.81 -3.04 -27.28
C TRP A 767 -2.38 -3.42 -28.70
N PRO A 768 -3.08 -2.96 -29.76
CA PRO A 768 -2.78 -3.33 -31.15
C PRO A 768 -1.32 -3.11 -31.58
N ALA A 769 -0.67 -2.08 -31.04
CA ALA A 769 0.74 -1.78 -31.24
C ALA A 769 1.70 -2.86 -30.69
N TYR A 770 1.27 -3.62 -29.68
CA TYR A 770 2.08 -4.60 -28.93
C TYR A 770 1.51 -6.02 -29.01
N ALA A 771 0.57 -6.24 -29.94
CA ALA A 771 -0.07 -7.52 -30.16
C ALA A 771 0.89 -8.48 -30.86
N ARG A 772 0.66 -9.79 -30.68
CA ARG A 772 1.44 -10.85 -31.31
C ARG A 772 1.34 -10.78 -32.83
N ARG A 773 2.48 -10.84 -33.53
CA ARG A 773 2.56 -10.85 -35.01
C ARG A 773 3.57 -11.88 -35.50
N ASP A 774 3.40 -12.36 -36.72
CA ASP A 774 4.29 -13.37 -37.33
C ASP A 774 5.60 -12.79 -37.88
N TYR A 775 5.81 -11.48 -37.73
CA TYR A 775 7.00 -10.74 -38.15
C TYR A 775 7.49 -9.82 -37.03
N ALA A 776 8.78 -9.46 -37.12
CA ALA A 776 9.40 -8.53 -36.18
C ALA A 776 8.92 -7.09 -36.44
N HIS A 777 8.64 -6.36 -35.36
CA HIS A 777 8.14 -4.98 -35.46
C HIS A 777 8.51 -4.13 -34.26
N MET A 778 8.56 -2.82 -34.49
CA MET A 778 8.52 -1.79 -33.46
C MET A 778 7.07 -1.38 -33.24
N GLY A 779 6.56 -1.59 -32.03
CA GLY A 779 5.28 -1.06 -31.58
C GLY A 779 5.48 0.23 -30.79
N PHE A 780 4.63 1.23 -30.98
CA PHE A 780 4.62 2.45 -30.16
C PHE A 780 3.23 3.11 -30.16
N LEU A 781 3.02 4.07 -29.27
CA LEU A 781 1.89 4.99 -29.37
C LEU A 781 2.34 6.29 -30.05
N LEU A 782 1.46 6.85 -30.88
CA LEU A 782 1.61 8.19 -31.44
C LEU A 782 0.59 9.12 -30.79
N LEU A 783 1.08 10.13 -30.06
CA LEU A 783 0.26 11.17 -29.45
C LEU A 783 0.09 12.31 -30.46
N ALA A 784 -1.05 12.36 -31.13
CA ALA A 784 -1.35 13.30 -32.20
C ALA A 784 -2.53 14.22 -31.84
N PRO A 785 -2.75 15.35 -32.53
CA PRO A 785 -3.91 16.23 -32.30
C PRO A 785 -5.26 15.50 -32.37
N GLU A 786 -5.38 14.50 -33.23
CA GLU A 786 -6.59 13.73 -33.47
C GLU A 786 -6.85 12.69 -32.36
N GLY A 787 -5.83 12.32 -31.58
CA GLY A 787 -5.93 11.33 -30.51
C GLY A 787 -4.66 10.53 -30.29
N VAL A 788 -4.83 9.36 -29.66
CA VAL A 788 -3.75 8.41 -29.40
C VAL A 788 -3.85 7.27 -30.38
N PHE A 789 -2.89 7.16 -31.30
CA PHE A 789 -2.84 6.07 -32.27
C PHE A 789 -1.90 4.96 -31.80
N HIS A 790 -2.29 3.72 -32.09
CA HIS A 790 -1.41 2.56 -31.98
C HIS A 790 -0.66 2.41 -33.29
N ALA A 791 0.67 2.41 -33.27
CA ALA A 791 1.48 2.33 -34.49
C ALA A 791 2.39 1.09 -34.47
N VAL A 792 2.50 0.44 -35.63
CA VAL A 792 3.32 -0.75 -35.85
C VAL A 792 4.21 -0.49 -37.04
N LEU A 793 5.53 -0.47 -36.81
CA LEU A 793 6.55 -0.35 -37.84
C LEU A 793 7.23 -1.72 -38.02
N PRO A 794 6.99 -2.45 -39.12
CA PRO A 794 7.73 -3.66 -39.43
C PRO A 794 9.24 -3.38 -39.49
N VAL A 795 10.06 -4.24 -38.89
CA VAL A 795 11.52 -4.12 -38.91
C VAL A 795 12.15 -5.50 -38.95
N GLU A 796 13.31 -5.65 -39.60
CA GLU A 796 14.01 -6.95 -39.64
C GLU A 796 14.72 -7.27 -38.32
N SER A 797 15.20 -6.24 -37.63
CA SER A 797 15.94 -6.36 -36.37
C SER A 797 15.74 -5.12 -35.51
N ILE A 798 16.25 -5.14 -34.27
CA ILE A 798 16.17 -4.01 -33.35
C ILE A 798 16.88 -2.80 -33.98
N PRO A 799 16.17 -1.69 -34.28
CA PRO A 799 16.79 -0.55 -34.95
C PRO A 799 17.83 0.12 -34.05
N GLN A 800 18.98 0.48 -34.62
CA GLN A 800 19.93 1.34 -33.93
C GLN A 800 19.37 2.76 -33.84
N ASN A 801 19.47 3.39 -32.67
CA ASN A 801 19.03 4.77 -32.44
C ASN A 801 17.57 5.04 -32.80
N PHE A 802 16.65 4.30 -32.19
CA PHE A 802 15.23 4.67 -32.17
C PHE A 802 14.99 5.50 -30.90
N PRO A 803 14.85 6.84 -30.93
CA PRO A 803 14.64 7.63 -29.72
C PRO A 803 13.16 7.66 -29.31
N PRO A 804 12.83 7.50 -28.01
CA PRO A 804 11.48 7.74 -27.52
C PRO A 804 11.24 9.25 -27.37
N ASP A 805 9.98 9.63 -27.24
CA ASP A 805 9.55 10.98 -26.87
C ASP A 805 9.98 12.06 -27.87
N GLN A 806 10.06 11.69 -29.15
CA GLN A 806 10.38 12.60 -30.26
C GLN A 806 9.15 12.86 -31.12
N ASP A 807 9.14 14.05 -31.71
CA ASP A 807 8.13 14.43 -32.69
C ASP A 807 8.47 13.78 -34.05
N VAL A 808 7.45 13.17 -34.66
CA VAL A 808 7.57 12.36 -35.87
C VAL A 808 6.47 12.68 -36.87
N ILE A 809 6.78 12.49 -38.15
CA ILE A 809 5.79 12.36 -39.23
C ILE A 809 5.75 10.89 -39.64
N LEU A 810 4.56 10.31 -39.65
CA LEU A 810 4.29 8.92 -39.97
C LEU A 810 3.48 8.87 -41.27
N LEU A 811 3.93 8.06 -42.22
CA LEU A 811 3.21 7.69 -43.44
C LEU A 811 2.90 6.18 -43.39
N GLY A 812 1.65 5.81 -43.54
CA GLY A 812 1.23 4.42 -43.38
C GLY A 812 -0.23 4.16 -43.77
N TYR A 813 -0.73 2.99 -43.41
CA TYR A 813 -2.13 2.61 -43.63
C TYR A 813 -2.90 2.56 -42.32
N ASP A 814 -4.10 3.15 -42.30
CA ASP A 814 -5.04 2.97 -41.21
C ASP A 814 -5.74 1.61 -41.33
N ARG A 815 -5.54 0.74 -40.34
CA ARG A 815 -6.18 -0.59 -40.28
C ARG A 815 -7.41 -0.60 -39.38
N GLY A 816 -7.84 0.55 -38.89
CA GLY A 816 -8.93 0.74 -37.94
C GLY A 816 -8.47 0.68 -36.48
N ASP A 817 -7.72 -0.36 -36.09
CA ASP A 817 -7.24 -0.56 -34.71
C ASP A 817 -5.75 -0.16 -34.51
N TYR A 818 -4.97 -0.10 -35.59
CA TYR A 818 -3.59 0.42 -35.59
C TYR A 818 -3.20 1.03 -36.93
N LEU A 819 -2.14 1.84 -36.91
CA LEU A 819 -1.45 2.37 -38.07
C LEU A 819 -0.31 1.43 -38.47
N ASP A 820 -0.37 0.92 -39.69
CA ASP A 820 0.67 0.12 -40.33
C ASP A 820 1.70 1.04 -40.99
N VAL A 821 2.83 1.26 -40.33
CA VAL A 821 3.80 2.29 -40.69
C VAL A 821 4.68 1.83 -41.83
N ARG A 822 4.72 2.61 -42.92
CA ARG A 822 5.62 2.39 -44.06
C ARG A 822 6.85 3.28 -44.01
N LEU A 823 6.67 4.52 -43.59
CA LEU A 823 7.77 5.46 -43.39
C LEU A 823 7.55 6.27 -42.11
N LEU A 824 8.61 6.40 -41.33
CA LEU A 824 8.63 7.20 -40.11
C LEU A 824 9.79 8.20 -40.21
N LEU A 825 9.51 9.48 -40.10
CA LEU A 825 10.50 10.56 -40.07
C LEU A 825 10.56 11.18 -38.66
N PHE A 826 11.76 11.19 -38.06
CA PHE A 826 12.02 11.93 -36.82
C PHE A 826 12.42 13.37 -37.12
N LEU A 827 11.69 14.35 -36.59
CA LEU A 827 11.86 15.76 -36.93
C LEU A 827 13.14 16.39 -36.34
N SER A 828 13.51 16.00 -35.12
CA SER A 828 14.65 16.59 -34.40
C SER A 828 16.03 16.14 -34.93
N GLY A 829 16.08 14.98 -35.59
CA GLY A 829 17.31 14.39 -36.11
C GLY A 829 17.38 14.25 -37.62
N ASP A 830 16.27 14.53 -38.33
CA ASP A 830 16.07 14.22 -39.75
C ASP A 830 16.54 12.79 -40.06
N THR A 831 15.96 11.80 -39.36
CA THR A 831 16.27 10.38 -39.56
C THR A 831 15.01 9.62 -39.93
N THR A 832 15.09 8.74 -40.92
CA THR A 832 13.96 7.95 -41.40
C THR A 832 14.12 6.47 -41.08
N PHE A 833 12.98 5.81 -40.83
CA PHE A 833 12.88 4.35 -40.75
C PHE A 833 11.78 3.90 -41.72
N SER A 834 12.10 2.87 -42.52
CA SER A 834 11.15 2.28 -43.46
C SER A 834 10.69 0.91 -42.95
N GLY A 835 9.38 0.67 -43.03
CA GLY A 835 8.74 -0.61 -42.70
C GLY A 835 8.32 -1.41 -43.93
N GLY A 836 8.77 -1.02 -45.12
CA GLY A 836 8.41 -1.63 -46.40
C GLY A 836 8.39 -0.62 -47.56
N SER A 837 8.16 -1.12 -48.78
CA SER A 837 8.06 -0.28 -49.97
C SER A 837 6.76 0.53 -49.98
N LEU A 838 6.82 1.79 -50.42
CA LEU A 838 5.62 2.62 -50.64
C LEU A 838 4.81 2.16 -51.87
N ALA A 839 5.41 1.34 -52.76
CA ALA A 839 4.73 0.80 -53.93
C ALA A 839 3.90 -0.46 -53.63
N GLU A 840 4.06 -1.07 -52.45
CA GLU A 840 3.28 -2.24 -52.04
C GLU A 840 1.91 -1.80 -51.52
N GLY A 841 0.85 -2.18 -52.22
CA GLY A 841 -0.51 -1.80 -51.87
C GLY A 841 -0.97 -2.30 -50.49
N CYS A 842 -1.98 -1.63 -49.95
CA CYS A 842 -2.57 -1.88 -48.62
C CYS A 842 -2.97 -3.36 -48.38
N GLY A 843 -3.25 -4.16 -49.42
CA GLY A 843 -3.68 -5.57 -49.31
C GLY A 843 -2.58 -6.63 -49.34
N VAL A 844 -1.31 -6.26 -49.54
CA VAL A 844 -0.19 -7.22 -49.62
C VAL A 844 0.54 -7.26 -48.28
N ARG A 845 0.58 -8.45 -47.67
CA ARG A 845 1.59 -8.84 -46.69
C ARG A 845 2.13 -10.20 -47.06
#